data_AF-A0A0P1GK30-F1
#
_entry.id   AF-A0A0P1GK30-F1
#
_cell.length_a   1.000
_cell.length_b   1.000
_cell.length_c   1.000
_cell.angle_alpha   90.00
_cell.angle_beta   90.00
_cell.angle_gamma   90.00
#
_symmetry.space_group_name_H-M   'P 1'
#
loop_
_entity.id
_entity.type
_entity.pdbx_description
1 polymer ?
#
loop_
_entity_poly.entity_id
_entity_poly.type
_entity_poly.pdbx_seq_one_letter_code
_entity_poly.pdbx_strand_id
1 'polypeptide(L)'
;MAQLKLEKQDFDNLDPGVDLSEIAAGADIQEALFGGARMYVYAANKETLVALYQDEDLTELRANPVVADDNGRFPIIHTLEAVYDIRVYSAQDQLLLDLPDVRVRAPESLIFSTVQDLTDDAFLSYDAGFGRQDVTKNELIHVTNTNFFYRVAPETATDHHLTTAGGVKLYAQITSAGYYNAAAWNPAGDGIADDTAALQNAIDFAHDNDADLFVPSGIYLVTGLVLPGTVTGTDERGKSFRIFGQSYGEPFVVAGQGGTVLKSVTDAPVLRDIQDTDPSSNGTMRIENLRIDAQSDTTPAIRLDSFYGLSVMRDLAIYQKGSGDGILITYSATTDFDNIYVLNSDFATPVLGLARTGAGVRVATSHDSGLVTLRKVTSRGFLTGFDIGGGSGAEYTLTISECECSTVTNGILLSGTKGAIIEKCYMEGGDGGIGIQDAGDYTSIVHNYIARGFAVGIDATATTSKGSLIEGNLISTGSRANSVGIDVASSAGFGGYNKTVRSNSLVYVEGTNGVTGIRISGTEPRLSVVDNCFDPRGDWSGTGTKKIQDNSTGGICGLLQTGANGSEFVTVTKSAINFYKANTALTEAGVSGSALALPDGSYFRAAATTPVTVNSFDAGTQANRLVILRAENANMTIAATAQNKLNGGVNFTGPGVLTLMIERIGAYSYAFEISRSNY
;
A
#
# COMPACT_ATOMS: atom_id res chain seq x y z
N MET A 1 13.74 44.15 26.12
CA MET A 1 14.27 45.52 25.99
C MET A 1 15.78 45.45 25.81
N ALA A 2 16.34 46.06 24.77
CA ALA A 2 17.69 45.77 24.31
C ALA A 2 18.77 46.64 24.97
N GLN A 3 19.90 46.06 25.37
CA GLN A 3 21.00 46.76 26.03
C GLN A 3 22.19 46.90 25.07
N LEU A 4 22.69 48.12 24.86
CA LEU A 4 23.96 48.33 24.16
C LEU A 4 25.05 48.68 25.17
N LYS A 5 26.09 47.84 25.26
CA LYS A 5 27.26 48.04 26.10
C LYS A 5 28.50 48.00 25.22
N LEU A 6 29.29 49.09 25.24
CA LEU A 6 30.63 49.15 24.64
C LEU A 6 31.63 49.16 25.78
N GLU A 7 32.46 48.12 25.88
CA GLU A 7 33.57 48.06 26.81
C GLU A 7 34.91 48.23 26.10
N LYS A 8 35.95 48.60 26.85
CA LYS A 8 37.31 48.78 26.31
C LYS A 8 37.80 47.54 25.52
N GLN A 9 37.41 46.34 25.98
CA GLN A 9 37.80 45.06 25.40
C GLN A 9 37.23 44.81 24.01
N ASP A 10 36.12 45.50 23.66
CA ASP A 10 35.51 45.44 22.34
C ASP A 10 36.33 46.15 21.26
N PHE A 11 37.14 47.14 21.66
CA PHE A 11 38.05 47.86 20.75
C PHE A 11 39.32 47.04 20.44
N ASP A 12 39.67 46.08 21.29
CA ASP A 12 40.88 45.25 21.15
C ASP A 12 40.67 44.04 20.20
N ASN A 13 39.42 43.72 19.82
CA ASN A 13 39.03 42.53 19.02
C ASN A 13 38.62 42.82 17.57
N LEU A 14 38.82 44.04 17.05
CA LEU A 14 38.57 44.37 15.64
C LEU A 14 39.66 43.75 14.74
N ASP A 15 39.25 43.15 13.63
CA ASP A 15 40.03 42.36 12.64
C ASP A 15 41.46 42.92 12.36
N PRO A 16 42.55 42.13 12.54
CA PRO A 16 43.94 42.56 12.34
C PRO A 16 44.35 42.77 10.86
N GLY A 17 43.40 42.79 9.92
CA GLY A 17 43.63 43.05 8.49
C GLY A 17 43.92 44.51 8.12
N VAL A 18 43.78 45.46 9.06
CA VAL A 18 44.36 46.80 8.92
C VAL A 18 45.79 46.73 9.45
N ASP A 19 46.77 46.94 8.56
CA ASP A 19 48.15 47.14 8.96
C ASP A 19 48.28 48.44 9.77
N LEU A 20 48.00 48.35 11.07
CA LEU A 20 48.17 49.41 12.05
C LEU A 20 49.65 49.73 12.32
N SER A 21 50.59 49.00 11.72
CA SER A 21 52.02 49.27 11.87
C SER A 21 52.50 50.48 11.05
N GLU A 22 51.73 50.95 10.05
CA GLU A 22 51.99 52.23 9.37
C GLU A 22 51.40 53.47 10.09
N ILE A 23 50.63 53.29 11.17
CA ILE A 23 50.17 54.38 12.07
C ILE A 23 51.04 54.45 13.34
N ALA A 24 52.00 53.54 13.52
CA ALA A 24 52.83 53.41 14.73
C ALA A 24 54.12 54.27 14.71
N ALA A 25 54.05 55.51 14.24
CA ALA A 25 55.17 56.48 14.36
C ALA A 25 54.79 57.80 15.07
N GLY A 26 53.59 57.90 15.65
CA GLY A 26 53.20 58.99 16.55
C GLY A 26 52.74 58.42 17.88
N ALA A 27 53.35 58.88 18.97
CA ALA A 27 53.02 58.49 20.34
C ALA A 27 51.53 58.70 20.71
N ASP A 28 51.07 57.95 21.71
CA ASP A 28 49.84 58.13 22.49
C ASP A 28 48.49 57.64 21.95
N ILE A 29 48.38 56.36 21.60
CA ILE A 29 47.05 55.68 21.55
C ILE A 29 46.77 54.87 22.83
N GLN A 30 47.74 54.71 23.75
CA GLN A 30 47.55 53.94 25.00
C GLN A 30 47.27 54.77 26.28
N GLU A 31 47.41 56.10 26.30
CA GLU A 31 47.22 56.90 27.54
C GLU A 31 46.17 58.03 27.49
N ALA A 32 45.45 58.22 26.38
CA ALA A 32 44.22 59.02 26.35
C ALA A 32 43.03 58.10 26.05
N LEU A 33 42.66 57.29 27.05
CA LEU A 33 41.42 56.53 27.11
C LEU A 33 40.22 57.50 27.21
N PHE A 34 39.93 58.14 26.08
CA PHE A 34 38.70 58.76 25.61
C PHE A 34 37.74 59.48 26.59
N GLY A 35 38.27 60.13 27.63
CA GLY A 35 37.54 61.16 28.37
C GLY A 35 36.87 62.16 27.43
N GLY A 36 35.54 62.22 27.43
CA GLY A 36 34.78 63.13 26.56
C GLY A 36 34.61 62.70 25.10
N ALA A 37 34.93 61.44 24.73
CA ALA A 37 34.53 60.91 23.42
C ALA A 37 33.00 60.87 23.28
N ARG A 38 32.51 60.97 22.04
CA ARG A 38 31.10 61.09 21.69
C ARG A 38 30.67 59.93 20.81
N MET A 39 29.78 59.08 21.33
CA MET A 39 29.11 58.03 20.57
C MET A 39 27.80 58.55 20.02
N TYR A 40 27.69 58.60 18.70
CA TYR A 40 26.45 58.90 18.00
C TYR A 40 25.81 57.59 17.56
N VAL A 41 24.51 57.47 17.82
CA VAL A 41 23.69 56.35 17.36
C VAL A 41 22.73 56.88 16.31
N TYR A 42 22.87 56.42 15.08
CA TYR A 42 22.03 56.81 13.97
C TYR A 42 21.09 55.68 13.58
N ALA A 43 19.94 56.00 12.99
CA ALA A 43 19.14 54.98 12.32
C ALA A 43 19.95 54.41 11.14
N ALA A 44 19.93 53.09 10.95
CA ALA A 44 20.74 52.43 9.91
C ALA A 44 20.62 53.11 8.54
N ASN A 45 21.77 53.31 7.91
CA ASN A 45 21.93 53.94 6.60
C ASN A 45 21.37 55.37 6.51
N LYS A 46 21.28 56.09 7.63
CA LYS A 46 20.78 57.49 7.70
C LYS A 46 21.65 58.31 8.64
N GLU A 47 21.78 59.61 8.38
CA GLU A 47 22.41 60.56 9.31
C GLU A 47 21.41 61.12 10.35
N THR A 48 20.38 60.35 10.69
CA THR A 48 19.34 60.75 11.65
C THR A 48 19.61 60.12 13.00
N LEU A 49 19.86 60.96 14.02
CA LEU A 49 20.04 60.49 15.40
C LEU A 49 18.75 59.87 15.94
N VAL A 50 18.90 58.81 16.71
CA VAL A 50 17.77 58.09 17.33
C VAL A 50 17.61 58.47 18.80
N ALA A 51 16.40 58.26 19.31
CA ALA A 51 16.13 58.39 20.73
C ALA A 51 16.87 57.28 21.50
N LEU A 52 17.63 57.71 22.50
CA LEU A 52 18.31 56.85 23.46
C LEU A 52 17.65 57.04 24.82
N TYR A 53 17.75 56.04 25.68
CA TYR A 53 17.11 56.03 26.99
C TYR A 53 18.10 55.61 28.08
N GLN A 54 17.89 56.12 29.29
CA GLN A 54 18.75 55.86 30.45
C GLN A 54 18.35 54.58 31.19
N ASP A 55 17.07 54.23 31.11
CA ASP A 55 16.42 53.10 31.78
C ASP A 55 15.93 52.07 30.78
N GLU A 56 15.73 50.85 31.27
CA GLU A 56 15.26 49.72 30.47
C GLU A 56 13.83 49.91 29.95
N ASP A 57 12.96 50.57 30.71
CA ASP A 57 11.55 50.82 30.38
C ASP A 57 11.36 51.88 29.27
N LEU A 58 12.45 52.46 28.76
CA LEU A 58 12.47 53.50 27.73
C LEU A 58 11.67 54.75 28.13
N THR A 59 11.73 55.13 29.41
CA THR A 59 10.93 56.24 29.95
C THR A 59 11.73 57.54 30.10
N GLU A 60 13.03 57.46 30.34
CA GLU A 60 13.92 58.59 30.53
C GLU A 60 14.85 58.75 29.33
N LEU A 61 14.64 59.82 28.54
CA LEU A 61 15.50 60.12 27.39
C LEU A 61 16.95 60.39 27.81
N ARG A 62 17.87 59.95 26.96
CA ARG A 62 19.30 60.23 26.99
C ARG A 62 19.69 61.05 25.77
N ALA A 63 20.61 61.99 25.97
CA ALA A 63 21.19 62.75 24.88
C ALA A 63 21.95 61.85 23.90
N ASN A 64 21.85 62.15 22.61
CA ASN A 64 22.60 61.53 21.53
C ASN A 64 23.34 62.68 20.81
N PRO A 65 24.68 62.77 20.89
CA PRO A 65 25.62 61.73 21.27
C PRO A 65 25.67 61.44 22.78
N VAL A 66 26.04 60.20 23.10
CA VAL A 66 26.41 59.78 24.45
C VAL A 66 27.88 60.14 24.67
N VAL A 67 28.18 60.81 25.78
CA VAL A 67 29.55 61.22 26.11
C VAL A 67 30.17 60.20 27.06
N ALA A 68 31.39 59.75 26.77
CA ALA A 68 32.16 58.87 27.65
C ALA A 68 32.65 59.61 28.91
N ASP A 69 32.73 58.90 30.03
CA ASP A 69 33.31 59.41 31.28
C ASP A 69 34.82 59.67 31.16
N ASP A 70 35.45 60.24 32.20
CA ASP A 70 36.89 60.54 32.23
C ASP A 70 37.80 59.31 32.03
N ASN A 71 37.25 58.09 32.12
CA ASN A 71 37.95 56.83 31.87
C ASN A 71 37.66 56.24 30.47
N GLY A 72 36.94 56.98 29.61
CA GLY A 72 36.57 56.56 28.27
C GLY A 72 35.44 55.54 28.21
N ARG A 73 34.64 55.40 29.28
CA ARG A 73 33.51 54.46 29.32
C ARG A 73 32.21 55.16 28.92
N PHE A 74 31.50 54.59 27.95
CA PHE A 74 30.14 55.03 27.66
C PHE A 74 29.18 54.46 28.70
N PRO A 75 28.29 55.29 29.28
CA PRO A 75 27.24 54.78 30.14
C PRO A 75 26.26 53.94 29.31
N ILE A 76 25.73 52.85 29.89
CA ILE A 76 24.78 51.94 29.23
C ILE A 76 23.63 52.74 28.65
N ILE A 77 23.27 52.44 27.39
CA ILE A 77 22.12 53.04 26.72
C ILE A 77 21.10 51.98 26.35
N HIS A 78 19.84 52.38 26.45
CA HIS A 78 18.71 51.59 26.00
C HIS A 78 18.10 52.27 24.77
N THR A 79 17.59 51.48 23.83
CA THR A 79 16.90 51.99 22.65
C THR A 79 15.87 50.98 22.17
N LEU A 80 15.04 51.37 21.22
CA LEU A 80 14.07 50.47 20.60
C LEU A 80 14.79 49.38 19.80
N GLU A 81 14.11 48.27 19.55
CA GLU A 81 14.65 47.24 18.67
C GLU A 81 14.74 47.76 17.24
N ALA A 82 15.96 47.94 16.74
CA ALA A 82 16.22 48.33 15.36
C ALA A 82 17.67 48.00 14.96
N VAL A 83 18.02 48.39 13.73
CA VAL A 83 19.39 48.41 13.23
C VAL A 83 19.87 49.87 13.27
N TYR A 84 21.08 50.08 13.78
CA TYR A 84 21.67 51.39 14.01
C TYR A 84 23.08 51.50 13.42
N ASP A 85 23.48 52.68 12.98
CA ASP A 85 24.90 52.97 12.70
C ASP A 85 25.49 53.66 13.92
N ILE A 86 26.61 53.14 14.42
CA ILE A 86 27.27 53.67 15.62
C ILE A 86 28.60 54.29 15.23
N ARG A 87 28.74 55.59 15.47
CA ARG A 87 29.98 56.32 15.22
C ARG A 87 30.51 56.90 16.51
N VAL A 88 31.76 56.59 16.84
CA VAL A 88 32.44 57.16 18.00
C VAL A 88 33.45 58.17 17.50
N TYR A 89 33.37 59.41 18.01
CA TYR A 89 34.32 60.48 17.73
C TYR A 89 35.10 60.84 19.00
N SER A 90 36.34 61.29 18.85
CA SER A 90 37.11 61.85 19.95
C SER A 90 36.49 63.16 20.47
N ALA A 91 36.99 63.66 21.60
CA ALA A 91 36.61 64.98 22.09
C ALA A 91 36.91 66.10 21.05
N GLN A 92 37.87 65.87 20.15
CA GLN A 92 38.29 66.78 19.08
C GLN A 92 37.62 66.48 17.71
N ASP A 93 36.50 65.75 17.68
CA ASP A 93 35.71 65.44 16.46
C ASP A 93 36.45 64.54 15.43
N GLN A 94 37.47 63.79 15.83
CA GLN A 94 38.08 62.77 14.98
C GLN A 94 37.26 61.47 15.05
N LEU A 95 36.84 60.91 13.92
CA LEU A 95 36.17 59.60 13.87
C LEU A 95 37.15 58.51 14.35
N LEU A 96 36.74 57.78 15.39
CA LEU A 96 37.50 56.70 16.02
C LEU A 96 36.97 55.33 15.62
N LEU A 97 35.65 55.21 15.51
CA LEU A 97 34.96 53.96 15.24
C LEU A 97 33.73 54.25 14.38
N ASP A 98 33.51 53.44 13.35
CA ASP A 98 32.33 53.47 12.50
C ASP A 98 31.82 52.04 12.34
N LEU A 99 30.71 51.74 13.00
CA LEU A 99 30.07 50.43 13.02
C LEU A 99 28.72 50.55 12.35
N PRO A 100 28.63 50.25 11.05
CA PRO A 100 27.36 50.19 10.36
C PRO A 100 26.55 48.97 10.83
N ASP A 101 25.23 49.07 10.71
CA ASP A 101 24.30 47.95 10.85
C ASP A 101 24.30 47.22 12.22
N VAL A 102 24.56 47.92 13.33
CA VAL A 102 24.49 47.39 14.70
C VAL A 102 23.04 47.09 15.07
N ARG A 103 22.73 45.79 15.17
CA ARG A 103 21.38 45.32 15.50
C ARG A 103 21.21 45.19 17.01
N VAL A 104 20.16 45.81 17.54
CA VAL A 104 19.86 45.87 18.97
C VAL A 104 18.52 45.16 19.21
N ARG A 105 18.52 44.07 20.00
CA ARG A 105 17.36 43.18 20.27
C ARG A 105 17.12 43.00 21.77
N ALA A 106 15.86 42.81 22.19
CA ALA A 106 15.55 42.44 23.56
C ALA A 106 16.24 41.10 23.95
N PRO A 107 16.77 40.99 25.17
CA PRO A 107 17.40 39.78 25.68
C PRO A 107 16.39 38.65 25.93
N GLU A 108 15.09 38.94 25.96
CA GLU A 108 14.09 37.98 26.44
C GLU A 108 13.53 37.04 25.37
N SER A 109 13.98 37.14 24.11
CA SER A 109 13.58 36.12 23.14
C SER A 109 14.56 36.00 21.98
N LEU A 110 15.34 34.92 21.99
CA LEU A 110 16.03 34.39 20.81
C LEU A 110 14.98 33.82 19.85
N ILE A 111 14.23 34.71 19.20
CA ILE A 111 13.15 34.39 18.29
C ILE A 111 13.59 34.67 16.86
N PHE A 112 13.41 33.67 16.01
CA PHE A 112 13.60 33.75 14.58
C PHE A 112 12.28 33.45 13.87
N SER A 113 12.08 33.99 12.68
CA SER A 113 10.86 33.72 11.91
C SER A 113 10.98 32.36 11.22
N THR A 114 12.10 32.12 10.54
CA THR A 114 12.40 30.87 9.84
C THR A 114 13.72 30.24 10.32
N VAL A 115 13.95 28.98 9.96
CA VAL A 115 15.25 28.33 10.19
C VAL A 115 16.33 29.01 9.36
N GLN A 116 16.02 29.43 8.14
CA GLN A 116 16.95 30.17 7.29
C GLN A 116 17.43 31.46 7.97
N ASP A 117 16.52 32.24 8.57
CA ASP A 117 16.90 33.45 9.33
C ASP A 117 17.83 33.15 10.51
N LEU A 118 17.66 31.98 11.15
CA LEU A 118 18.51 31.52 12.25
C LEU A 118 19.87 31.05 11.74
N THR A 119 19.91 30.26 10.66
CA THR A 119 21.16 29.78 10.09
C THR A 119 21.99 30.89 9.46
N ASP A 120 21.35 31.92 8.91
CA ASP A 120 22.02 33.10 8.33
C ASP A 120 22.41 34.14 9.40
N ASP A 121 22.00 33.96 10.65
CA ASP A 121 22.34 34.89 11.73
C ASP A 121 23.84 34.80 12.06
N ALA A 122 24.57 35.86 11.71
CA ALA A 122 25.99 36.04 12.02
C ALA A 122 26.22 36.72 13.39
N PHE A 123 25.15 37.08 14.11
CA PHE A 123 25.21 37.81 15.36
C PHE A 123 25.24 36.88 16.58
N LEU A 124 24.57 35.74 16.52
CA LEU A 124 24.64 34.71 17.56
C LEU A 124 26.07 34.18 17.69
N SER A 125 26.63 34.20 18.90
CA SER A 125 27.99 33.72 19.15
C SER A 125 28.16 33.15 20.56
N TYR A 126 29.17 32.29 20.74
CA TYR A 126 29.59 31.84 22.07
C TYR A 126 30.48 32.86 22.80
N ASP A 127 31.09 33.77 22.04
CA ASP A 127 31.98 34.79 22.58
C ASP A 127 31.19 36.07 22.87
N ALA A 128 31.35 36.59 24.08
CA ALA A 128 30.97 37.95 24.40
C ALA A 128 31.85 38.91 23.57
N GLY A 129 31.24 39.59 22.60
CA GLY A 129 31.91 40.58 21.76
C GLY A 129 30.93 41.60 21.21
N PHE A 130 31.43 42.79 20.90
CA PHE A 130 30.59 43.87 20.41
C PHE A 130 29.79 43.51 19.16
N GLY A 131 28.50 43.87 19.18
CA GLY A 131 27.57 43.57 18.11
C GLY A 131 27.15 42.10 18.02
N ARG A 132 27.66 41.22 18.88
CA ARG A 132 27.22 39.81 18.96
C ARG A 132 26.21 39.62 20.08
N GLN A 133 25.29 38.68 19.87
CA GLN A 133 24.40 38.18 20.89
C GLN A 133 25.01 36.91 21.48
N ASP A 134 25.59 37.04 22.67
CA ASP A 134 26.13 35.92 23.44
C ASP A 134 25.01 34.93 23.78
N VAL A 135 25.27 33.65 23.58
CA VAL A 135 24.37 32.55 23.95
C VAL A 135 25.10 31.49 24.74
N THR A 136 24.41 30.94 25.73
CA THR A 136 24.99 29.93 26.62
C THR A 136 24.48 28.54 26.31
N LYS A 137 25.29 27.51 26.60
CA LYS A 137 24.87 26.11 26.49
C LYS A 137 23.54 25.90 27.22
N ASN A 138 22.63 25.16 26.59
CA ASN A 138 21.27 24.83 27.04
C ASN A 138 20.23 25.93 26.90
N GLU A 139 20.61 27.12 26.45
CA GLU A 139 19.65 28.18 26.12
C GLU A 139 18.74 27.75 24.98
N LEU A 140 17.49 28.23 24.99
CA LEU A 140 16.47 27.87 24.00
C LEU A 140 16.28 28.98 22.98
N ILE A 141 16.29 28.60 21.71
CA ILE A 141 16.00 29.46 20.56
C ILE A 141 14.68 28.99 19.96
N HIS A 142 13.78 29.92 19.66
CA HIS A 142 12.45 29.61 19.12
C HIS A 142 12.33 30.07 17.66
N VAL A 143 11.91 29.17 16.77
CA VAL A 143 11.56 29.50 15.38
C VAL A 143 10.05 29.55 15.23
N THR A 144 9.51 30.75 15.06
CA THR A 144 8.08 31.03 15.24
C THR A 144 7.18 30.55 14.11
N ASN A 145 7.60 30.60 12.84
CA ASN A 145 6.75 30.17 11.72
C ASN A 145 6.50 28.66 11.72
N THR A 146 7.42 27.88 12.29
CA THR A 146 7.37 26.42 12.31
C THR A 146 7.10 25.85 13.70
N ASN A 147 7.07 26.69 14.74
CA ASN A 147 6.75 26.37 16.12
C ASN A 147 7.60 25.23 16.71
N PHE A 148 8.92 25.29 16.54
CA PHE A 148 9.86 24.41 17.24
C PHE A 148 11.05 25.16 17.82
N PHE A 149 11.74 24.48 18.73
CA PHE A 149 12.83 25.04 19.51
C PHE A 149 14.15 24.37 19.14
N TYR A 150 15.23 25.13 19.25
CA TYR A 150 16.58 24.62 19.34
C TYR A 150 17.11 24.83 20.76
N ARG A 151 18.00 23.94 21.15
CA ARG A 151 18.84 24.11 22.32
C ARG A 151 20.27 24.40 21.88
N VAL A 152 20.87 25.44 22.44
CA VAL A 152 22.28 25.77 22.18
C VAL A 152 23.16 24.63 22.69
N ALA A 153 23.91 24.03 21.77
CA ALA A 153 24.88 22.99 22.03
C ALA A 153 26.16 23.58 22.64
N PRO A 154 27.00 22.77 23.30
CA PRO A 154 28.38 23.18 23.59
C PRO A 154 29.11 23.61 22.31
N GLU A 155 29.96 24.63 22.39
CA GLU A 155 30.80 25.08 21.27
C GLU A 155 31.63 23.93 20.66
N THR A 156 32.06 22.98 21.49
CA THR A 156 32.85 21.81 21.07
C THR A 156 32.01 20.63 20.55
N ALA A 157 30.68 20.75 20.49
CA ALA A 157 29.81 19.66 20.03
C ALA A 157 30.09 19.29 18.57
N THR A 158 30.21 18.00 18.28
CA THR A 158 30.40 17.47 16.92
C THR A 158 29.15 16.78 16.38
N ASP A 159 28.16 16.56 17.24
CA ASP A 159 26.88 15.88 17.00
C ASP A 159 25.70 16.87 16.90
N HIS A 160 25.98 18.17 16.74
CA HIS A 160 24.96 19.21 16.58
C HIS A 160 24.22 19.06 15.24
N HIS A 161 22.99 19.57 15.15
CA HIS A 161 22.16 19.42 13.95
C HIS A 161 22.31 20.60 12.99
N LEU A 162 22.46 21.82 13.52
CA LEU A 162 22.67 23.03 12.74
C LEU A 162 23.77 23.90 13.35
N THR A 163 24.41 24.68 12.49
CA THR A 163 25.34 25.75 12.87
C THR A 163 24.87 27.05 12.22
N THR A 164 24.79 28.12 13.01
CA THR A 164 24.50 29.49 12.53
C THR A 164 25.72 30.10 11.85
N ALA A 165 25.55 31.15 11.05
CA ALA A 165 26.66 31.86 10.41
C ALA A 165 27.64 32.47 11.44
N GLY A 166 27.16 32.76 12.66
CA GLY A 166 27.99 33.20 13.79
C GLY A 166 28.69 32.07 14.57
N GLY A 167 28.52 30.81 14.14
CA GLY A 167 29.22 29.63 14.67
C GLY A 167 28.50 28.91 15.82
N VAL A 168 27.32 29.38 16.24
CA VAL A 168 26.54 28.73 17.30
C VAL A 168 25.94 27.41 16.80
N LYS A 169 26.19 26.34 17.56
CA LYS A 169 25.72 24.98 17.28
C LYS A 169 24.43 24.69 18.01
N LEU A 170 23.52 23.97 17.36
CA LEU A 170 22.13 23.81 17.82
C LEU A 170 21.68 22.35 17.76
N TYR A 171 20.98 21.90 18.81
CA TYR A 171 20.22 20.65 18.82
C TYR A 171 18.74 20.95 18.63
N ALA A 172 18.12 20.35 17.61
CA ALA A 172 16.66 20.37 17.46
C ALA A 172 16.00 19.78 18.73
N GLN A 173 14.93 20.41 19.21
CA GLN A 173 14.17 19.91 20.35
C GLN A 173 12.86 19.29 19.89
N ILE A 174 12.41 18.29 20.65
CA ILE A 174 11.10 17.68 20.46
C ILE A 174 10.01 18.72 20.72
N THR A 175 8.95 18.68 19.91
CA THR A 175 7.78 19.55 20.11
C THR A 175 7.00 19.12 21.36
N SER A 176 6.13 20.00 21.86
CA SER A 176 5.21 19.66 22.96
C SER A 176 4.22 18.54 22.61
N ALA A 177 4.08 18.20 21.33
CA ALA A 177 3.28 17.09 20.84
C ALA A 177 4.05 15.76 20.72
N GLY A 178 5.34 15.72 21.08
CA GLY A 178 6.11 14.47 21.14
C GLY A 178 6.74 14.02 19.82
N TYR A 179 6.92 14.93 18.86
CA TYR A 179 7.60 14.65 17.59
C TYR A 179 8.68 15.69 17.26
N TYR A 180 9.65 15.31 16.44
CA TYR A 180 10.58 16.24 15.79
C TYR A 180 9.99 16.77 14.48
N ASN A 181 10.26 18.04 14.16
CA ASN A 181 9.87 18.63 12.89
C ASN A 181 11.08 18.62 11.94
N ALA A 182 10.96 17.97 10.79
CA ALA A 182 12.04 17.85 9.80
C ALA A 182 12.56 19.19 9.29
N ALA A 183 11.74 20.25 9.31
CA ALA A 183 12.21 21.61 8.99
C ALA A 183 13.35 22.07 9.93
N ALA A 184 13.51 21.44 11.11
CA ALA A 184 14.61 21.75 12.02
C ALA A 184 16.01 21.36 11.48
N TRP A 185 16.09 20.59 10.40
CA TRP A 185 17.33 20.26 9.69
C TRP A 185 17.53 21.12 8.43
N ASN A 186 16.74 22.19 8.27
CA ASN A 186 16.75 23.11 7.14
C ASN A 186 16.67 22.45 5.74
N PRO A 187 15.81 21.45 5.49
CA PRO A 187 15.50 21.05 4.12
C PRO A 187 14.82 22.21 3.38
N ALA A 188 15.15 22.41 2.10
CA ALA A 188 14.59 23.47 1.27
C ALA A 188 13.11 23.23 0.96
N GLY A 189 12.73 21.98 0.63
CA GLY A 189 11.34 21.62 0.30
C GLY A 189 10.77 22.38 -0.91
N ASP A 190 11.64 22.86 -1.80
CA ASP A 190 11.31 23.71 -2.95
C ASP A 190 11.15 22.91 -4.27
N GLY A 191 11.38 21.61 -4.24
CA GLY A 191 11.35 20.72 -5.38
C GLY A 191 12.53 20.90 -6.34
N ILE A 192 13.60 21.56 -5.91
CA ILE A 192 14.81 21.86 -6.70
C ILE A 192 16.08 21.39 -5.97
N ALA A 193 16.24 21.73 -4.68
CA ALA A 193 17.38 21.30 -3.90
C ALA A 193 17.24 19.84 -3.46
N ASP A 194 18.36 19.13 -3.35
CA ASP A 194 18.39 17.77 -2.80
C ASP A 194 18.34 17.82 -1.27
N ASP A 195 17.22 17.36 -0.71
CA ASP A 195 16.93 17.35 0.72
C ASP A 195 17.33 16.04 1.41
N THR A 196 17.96 15.10 0.70
CA THR A 196 18.26 13.74 1.20
C THR A 196 19.00 13.77 2.53
N ALA A 197 20.10 14.51 2.62
CA ALA A 197 20.95 14.50 3.83
C ALA A 197 20.23 15.12 5.04
N ALA A 198 19.51 16.23 4.84
CA ALA A 198 18.76 16.89 5.91
C ALA A 198 17.64 15.99 6.44
N LEU A 199 16.87 15.38 5.54
CA LEU A 199 15.77 14.48 5.92
C LEU A 199 16.28 13.18 6.53
N GLN A 200 17.37 12.60 6.01
CA GLN A 200 17.96 11.38 6.59
C GLN A 200 18.45 11.63 8.02
N ASN A 201 19.15 12.74 8.27
CA ASN A 201 19.59 13.11 9.62
C ASN A 201 18.40 13.31 10.58
N ALA A 202 17.28 13.84 10.09
CA ALA A 202 16.06 14.00 10.88
C ALA A 202 15.41 12.64 11.21
N ILE A 203 15.39 11.71 10.25
CA ILE A 203 14.89 10.33 10.43
C ILE A 203 15.73 9.60 11.48
N ASP A 204 17.04 9.58 11.29
CA ASP A 204 17.97 8.87 12.17
C ASP A 204 17.89 9.42 13.59
N PHE A 205 17.90 10.75 13.75
CA PHE A 205 17.83 11.38 15.06
C PHE A 205 16.50 11.13 15.77
N ALA A 206 15.37 11.22 15.07
CA ALA A 206 14.06 10.97 15.67
C ALA A 206 13.95 9.52 16.16
N HIS A 207 14.42 8.56 15.35
CA HIS A 207 14.45 7.16 15.72
C HIS A 207 15.36 6.86 16.92
N ASP A 208 16.58 7.40 16.94
CA ASP A 208 17.54 7.18 18.03
C ASP A 208 17.06 7.75 19.37
N ASN A 209 16.08 8.65 19.33
CA ASN A 209 15.44 9.26 20.50
C ASN A 209 14.01 8.74 20.75
N ASP A 210 13.62 7.61 20.16
CA ASP A 210 12.29 6.98 20.32
C ASP A 210 11.13 7.96 20.07
N ALA A 211 11.24 8.80 19.04
CA ALA A 211 10.30 9.86 18.72
C ALA A 211 9.79 9.79 17.27
N ASP A 212 8.60 10.35 17.05
CA ASP A 212 8.02 10.49 15.72
C ASP A 212 8.69 11.63 14.93
N LEU A 213 8.68 11.55 13.60
CA LEU A 213 9.12 12.60 12.69
C LEU A 213 7.94 13.17 11.89
N PHE A 214 7.71 14.46 12.05
CA PHE A 214 6.81 15.24 11.21
C PHE A 214 7.58 15.92 10.06
N VAL A 215 7.12 15.74 8.83
CA VAL A 215 7.64 16.43 7.65
C VAL A 215 6.61 17.48 7.19
N PRO A 216 6.92 18.79 7.24
CA PRO A 216 5.99 19.83 6.82
C PRO A 216 5.57 19.72 5.35
N SER A 217 4.62 20.56 4.94
CA SER A 217 4.26 20.66 3.52
C SER A 217 5.42 21.21 2.70
N GLY A 218 5.67 20.63 1.54
CA GLY A 218 6.80 20.96 0.67
C GLY A 218 7.01 19.86 -0.38
N ILE A 219 7.84 20.15 -1.38
CA ILE A 219 8.32 19.15 -2.34
C ILE A 219 9.79 18.90 -2.03
N TYR A 220 10.09 17.75 -1.45
CA TYR A 220 11.43 17.38 -1.04
C TYR A 220 12.03 16.44 -2.08
N LEU A 221 13.05 16.90 -2.81
CA LEU A 221 13.78 16.00 -3.71
C LEU A 221 14.70 15.13 -2.88
N VAL A 222 14.68 13.82 -3.15
CA VAL A 222 15.52 12.85 -2.46
C VAL A 222 16.16 11.88 -3.44
N THR A 223 17.28 11.30 -3.06
CA THR A 223 18.00 10.26 -3.82
C THR A 223 17.77 8.86 -3.26
N GLY A 224 16.89 8.77 -2.24
CA GLY A 224 16.47 7.56 -1.54
C GLY A 224 16.68 7.69 -0.04
N LEU A 225 15.60 7.67 0.74
CA LEU A 225 15.65 7.71 2.20
C LEU A 225 15.62 6.30 2.77
N VAL A 226 16.38 6.10 3.84
CA VAL A 226 16.45 4.83 4.57
C VAL A 226 15.71 4.99 5.88
N LEU A 227 14.66 4.20 6.05
CA LEU A 227 13.93 4.06 7.30
C LEU A 227 14.78 3.23 8.27
N PRO A 228 14.77 3.58 9.56
CA PRO A 228 15.61 2.94 10.56
C PRO A 228 15.27 1.44 10.75
N GLY A 229 16.24 0.72 11.30
CA GLY A 229 16.18 -0.72 11.58
C GLY A 229 17.57 -1.26 11.96
N THR A 230 17.67 -2.55 12.29
CA THR A 230 18.97 -3.17 12.63
C THR A 230 19.34 -4.33 11.72
N VAL A 231 20.46 -4.19 11.00
CA VAL A 231 21.02 -5.28 10.19
C VAL A 231 21.36 -6.50 11.06
N THR A 232 21.94 -6.28 12.26
CA THR A 232 22.34 -7.37 13.17
C THR A 232 22.44 -6.96 14.64
N GLY A 233 22.07 -7.86 15.56
CA GLY A 233 22.55 -7.88 16.95
C GLY A 233 21.77 -7.10 18.01
N THR A 234 20.93 -6.13 17.63
CA THR A 234 20.09 -5.37 18.57
C THR A 234 18.62 -5.56 18.21
N ASP A 235 17.85 -6.16 19.10
CA ASP A 235 16.41 -6.36 18.94
C ASP A 235 15.67 -5.03 19.11
N GLU A 236 15.22 -4.43 18.00
CA GLU A 236 14.46 -3.17 18.01
C GLU A 236 12.94 -3.40 18.01
N ARG A 237 12.46 -4.62 18.25
CA ARG A 237 11.00 -4.90 18.35
C ARG A 237 10.29 -4.08 19.42
N GLY A 238 11.02 -3.55 20.40
CA GLY A 238 10.50 -2.66 21.43
C GLY A 238 10.32 -1.20 21.00
N LYS A 239 10.90 -0.80 19.86
CA LYS A 239 10.81 0.57 19.34
C LYS A 239 9.62 0.72 18.40
N SER A 240 9.08 1.93 18.36
CA SER A 240 8.13 2.36 17.34
C SER A 240 8.62 3.65 16.72
N PHE A 241 8.56 3.72 15.40
CA PHE A 241 8.91 4.90 14.63
C PHE A 241 7.78 5.27 13.68
N ARG A 242 7.40 6.54 13.68
CA ARG A 242 6.42 7.09 12.74
C ARG A 242 7.02 8.25 11.98
N ILE A 243 6.94 8.18 10.66
CA ILE A 243 7.16 9.31 9.77
C ILE A 243 5.81 9.75 9.20
N PHE A 244 5.50 11.04 9.30
CA PHE A 244 4.24 11.56 8.78
C PHE A 244 4.34 12.96 8.18
N GLY A 245 3.56 13.19 7.13
CA GLY A 245 3.46 14.50 6.48
C GLY A 245 2.32 15.37 6.99
N GLN A 246 2.24 16.60 6.47
CA GLN A 246 1.12 17.52 6.70
C GLN A 246 -0.18 17.05 6.03
N SER A 247 -0.06 16.39 4.87
CA SER A 247 -1.13 15.78 4.06
C SER A 247 -0.50 15.12 2.82
N TYR A 248 -1.17 14.16 2.20
CA TYR A 248 -0.77 13.58 0.90
C TYR A 248 -1.39 14.28 -0.32
N GLY A 249 -2.21 15.33 -0.10
CA GLY A 249 -2.89 16.08 -1.15
C GLY A 249 -4.00 15.28 -1.85
N GLU A 250 -4.46 15.77 -3.00
CA GLU A 250 -5.45 15.07 -3.82
C GLU A 250 -4.76 13.99 -4.68
N PRO A 251 -5.04 12.68 -4.47
CA PRO A 251 -4.32 11.59 -5.13
C PRO A 251 -4.46 11.60 -6.64
N PHE A 252 -5.47 12.22 -7.26
CA PHE A 252 -5.62 12.25 -8.73
C PHE A 252 -5.01 13.49 -9.42
N VAL A 253 -4.36 14.38 -8.68
CA VAL A 253 -3.67 15.56 -9.25
C VAL A 253 -2.18 15.27 -9.45
N VAL A 254 -1.73 15.22 -10.71
CA VAL A 254 -0.34 14.90 -11.08
C VAL A 254 0.65 16.00 -10.71
N ALA A 255 0.20 17.25 -10.62
CA ALA A 255 1.07 18.44 -10.45
C ALA A 255 1.82 18.50 -9.11
N GLY A 256 1.55 17.58 -8.17
CA GLY A 256 2.25 17.53 -6.87
C GLY A 256 2.02 18.76 -6.00
N GLN A 257 0.91 19.50 -6.21
CA GLN A 257 0.62 20.71 -5.46
C GLN A 257 -0.20 20.40 -4.21
N GLY A 258 0.39 20.64 -3.05
CA GLY A 258 -0.26 20.51 -1.74
C GLY A 258 0.23 19.31 -0.93
N GLY A 259 0.35 19.51 0.38
CA GLY A 259 0.83 18.48 1.31
C GLY A 259 2.34 18.31 1.31
N THR A 260 2.79 17.13 1.74
CA THR A 260 4.19 16.74 1.85
C THR A 260 4.51 15.74 0.75
N VAL A 261 5.41 16.10 -0.16
CA VAL A 261 5.82 15.27 -1.29
C VAL A 261 7.28 14.86 -1.14
N LEU A 262 7.54 13.57 -1.02
CA LEU A 262 8.89 13.00 -1.13
C LEU A 262 9.07 12.52 -2.56
N LYS A 263 9.99 13.12 -3.30
CA LYS A 263 10.16 12.89 -4.73
C LYS A 263 11.55 12.38 -5.06
N SER A 264 11.64 11.19 -5.66
CA SER A 264 12.93 10.67 -6.12
C SER A 264 13.42 11.40 -7.37
N VAL A 265 14.73 11.62 -7.45
CA VAL A 265 15.44 12.05 -8.67
C VAL A 265 16.38 10.98 -9.23
N THR A 266 16.35 9.79 -8.65
CA THR A 266 17.19 8.63 -9.04
C THR A 266 16.31 7.40 -9.26
N ASP A 267 16.91 6.33 -9.78
CA ASP A 267 16.26 5.01 -9.90
C ASP A 267 16.17 4.27 -8.55
N ALA A 268 16.41 4.93 -7.40
CA ALA A 268 16.26 4.32 -6.09
C ALA A 268 14.80 4.47 -5.58
N PRO A 269 14.34 3.56 -4.70
CA PRO A 269 13.09 3.77 -3.95
C PRO A 269 13.15 5.08 -3.17
N VAL A 270 12.03 5.80 -3.12
CA VAL A 270 11.92 7.04 -2.32
C VAL A 270 12.10 6.72 -0.85
N LEU A 271 11.44 5.66 -0.39
CA LEU A 271 11.57 5.10 0.94
C LEU A 271 12.02 3.64 0.82
N ARG A 272 13.04 3.28 1.59
CA ARG A 272 13.37 1.87 1.84
C ARG A 272 13.73 1.64 3.29
N ASP A 273 13.61 0.43 3.78
CA ASP A 273 14.27 0.06 5.03
C ASP A 273 15.75 -0.29 4.80
N ILE A 274 16.43 -0.63 5.88
CA ILE A 274 17.82 -1.09 5.81
C ILE A 274 17.85 -2.47 5.14
N GLN A 275 18.66 -2.58 4.10
CA GLN A 275 18.84 -3.84 3.37
C GLN A 275 19.45 -4.91 4.28
N ASP A 276 19.00 -6.16 4.10
CA ASP A 276 19.46 -7.34 4.85
C ASP A 276 19.14 -7.29 6.35
N THR A 277 18.13 -6.50 6.74
CA THR A 277 17.62 -6.55 8.11
C THR A 277 17.06 -7.94 8.42
N ASP A 278 17.35 -8.46 9.62
CA ASP A 278 16.59 -9.57 10.18
C ASP A 278 15.08 -9.26 10.05
N PRO A 279 14.30 -10.08 9.33
CA PRO A 279 12.89 -9.81 9.07
C PRO A 279 12.09 -9.52 10.34
N SER A 280 12.55 -9.99 11.50
CA SER A 280 11.86 -9.83 12.78
C SER A 280 12.36 -8.68 13.66
N SER A 281 13.35 -7.87 13.28
CA SER A 281 13.99 -6.90 14.19
C SER A 281 13.52 -5.45 14.08
N ASN A 282 12.87 -5.02 13.00
CA ASN A 282 12.62 -3.60 12.64
C ASN A 282 11.63 -2.78 13.49
N GLY A 283 11.20 -3.27 14.65
CA GLY A 283 10.20 -2.54 15.46
C GLY A 283 8.87 -2.34 14.75
N THR A 284 8.04 -1.44 15.29
CA THR A 284 6.78 -1.00 14.68
C THR A 284 7.02 0.25 13.84
N MET A 285 6.75 0.18 12.54
CA MET A 285 6.90 1.31 11.62
C MET A 285 5.56 1.87 11.15
N ARG A 286 5.43 3.19 11.13
CA ARG A 286 4.22 3.88 10.68
C ARG A 286 4.56 4.95 9.63
N ILE A 287 3.95 4.85 8.45
CA ILE A 287 4.15 5.79 7.33
C ILE A 287 2.80 6.41 6.98
N GLU A 288 2.64 7.71 7.21
CA GLU A 288 1.32 8.36 7.17
C GLU A 288 1.31 9.74 6.51
N ASN A 289 0.21 10.12 5.85
CA ASN A 289 0.00 11.50 5.36
C ASN A 289 1.08 12.02 4.40
N LEU A 290 1.67 11.15 3.58
CA LEU A 290 2.74 11.48 2.65
C LEU A 290 2.32 11.20 1.21
N ARG A 291 2.80 12.05 0.31
CA ARG A 291 2.87 11.72 -1.11
C ARG A 291 4.26 11.23 -1.46
N ILE A 292 4.34 10.09 -2.14
CA ILE A 292 5.56 9.48 -2.64
C ILE A 292 5.54 9.60 -4.15
N ASP A 293 6.56 10.24 -4.75
CA ASP A 293 6.66 10.45 -6.19
C ASP A 293 7.98 9.86 -6.70
N ALA A 294 7.93 8.62 -7.17
CA ALA A 294 9.08 7.91 -7.69
C ALA A 294 9.16 8.03 -9.21
N GLN A 295 10.38 8.17 -9.72
CA GLN A 295 10.70 8.06 -11.13
C GLN A 295 11.74 6.96 -11.29
N SER A 296 11.27 5.71 -11.35
CA SER A 296 12.14 4.53 -11.36
C SER A 296 11.72 3.53 -12.42
N ASP A 297 12.68 3.15 -13.27
CA ASP A 297 12.50 2.16 -14.32
C ASP A 297 12.62 0.74 -13.77
N THR A 298 13.36 0.53 -12.68
CA THR A 298 13.65 -0.84 -12.21
C THR A 298 13.31 -1.11 -10.74
N THR A 299 13.11 -0.08 -9.93
CA THR A 299 12.89 -0.22 -8.49
C THR A 299 11.48 0.23 -8.07
N PRO A 300 10.94 -0.34 -6.99
CA PRO A 300 9.64 0.10 -6.47
C PRO A 300 9.72 1.53 -5.91
N ALA A 301 8.58 2.24 -5.81
CA ALA A 301 8.54 3.55 -5.17
C ALA A 301 8.81 3.48 -3.66
N ILE A 302 8.28 2.44 -3.01
CA ILE A 302 8.59 2.06 -1.63
C ILE A 302 9.08 0.62 -1.62
N ARG A 303 10.24 0.36 -1.00
CA ARG A 303 10.77 -1.00 -0.80
C ARG A 303 11.00 -1.28 0.67
N LEU A 304 10.27 -2.22 1.26
CA LEU A 304 10.55 -2.66 2.62
C LEU A 304 10.91 -4.15 2.62
N ASP A 305 12.15 -4.47 2.93
CA ASP A 305 12.56 -5.85 3.08
C ASP A 305 11.85 -6.49 4.29
N SER A 306 11.56 -5.72 5.34
CA SER A 306 10.67 -6.07 6.46
C SER A 306 9.68 -4.96 6.83
N PHE A 307 8.39 -5.35 6.88
CA PHE A 307 7.31 -4.54 7.43
C PHE A 307 6.53 -5.39 8.43
N TYR A 308 6.96 -5.37 9.69
CA TYR A 308 6.53 -6.31 10.74
C TYR A 308 6.00 -5.57 11.98
N GLY A 309 5.32 -6.26 12.89
CA GLY A 309 5.13 -5.80 14.27
C GLY A 309 4.13 -4.66 14.43
N LEU A 310 2.88 -4.86 14.03
CA LEU A 310 1.81 -3.83 14.08
C LEU A 310 2.12 -2.59 13.22
N SER A 311 2.93 -2.76 12.18
CA SER A 311 3.29 -1.68 11.26
C SER A 311 2.10 -1.24 10.41
N VAL A 312 2.04 0.06 10.10
CA VAL A 312 0.90 0.70 9.42
C VAL A 312 1.36 1.60 8.29
N MET A 313 0.76 1.44 7.11
CA MET A 313 0.75 2.48 6.08
C MET A 313 -0.66 3.02 5.96
N ARG A 314 -0.83 4.35 6.02
CA ARG A 314 -2.16 4.93 5.78
C ARG A 314 -2.11 6.33 5.23
N ASP A 315 -3.17 6.73 4.56
CA ASP A 315 -3.33 8.11 4.08
C ASP A 315 -2.16 8.50 3.17
N LEU A 316 -1.92 7.69 2.13
CA LEU A 316 -0.78 7.85 1.22
C LEU A 316 -1.24 8.01 -0.24
N ALA A 317 -0.52 8.84 -1.00
CA ALA A 317 -0.58 8.85 -2.46
C ALA A 317 0.80 8.48 -3.02
N ILE A 318 0.88 7.39 -3.77
CA ILE A 318 2.12 6.84 -4.29
C ILE A 318 2.06 6.88 -5.82
N TYR A 319 2.97 7.61 -6.42
CA TYR A 319 3.15 7.72 -7.86
C TYR A 319 4.42 6.98 -8.26
N GLN A 320 4.28 5.97 -9.11
CA GLN A 320 5.38 5.31 -9.79
C GLN A 320 5.37 5.74 -11.26
N LYS A 321 6.26 6.65 -11.65
CA LYS A 321 6.29 7.19 -13.01
C LYS A 321 7.07 6.35 -14.01
N GLY A 322 7.91 5.43 -13.54
CA GLY A 322 8.62 4.50 -14.41
C GLY A 322 7.99 3.11 -14.40
N SER A 323 8.80 2.08 -14.68
CA SER A 323 8.33 0.70 -14.86
C SER A 323 8.35 -0.19 -13.61
N GLY A 324 8.88 0.31 -12.48
CA GLY A 324 8.93 -0.44 -11.22
C GLY A 324 7.56 -0.69 -10.56
N ASP A 325 7.57 -1.34 -9.39
CA ASP A 325 6.36 -1.51 -8.58
C ASP A 325 6.00 -0.20 -7.85
N GLY A 326 4.78 -0.09 -7.32
CA GLY A 326 4.43 0.96 -6.37
C GLY A 326 5.03 0.67 -4.99
N ILE A 327 4.55 -0.41 -4.36
CA ILE A 327 5.04 -0.91 -3.08
C ILE A 327 5.58 -2.32 -3.26
N LEU A 328 6.78 -2.60 -2.76
CA LEU A 328 7.34 -3.94 -2.61
C LEU A 328 7.64 -4.22 -1.15
N ILE A 329 7.13 -5.33 -0.63
CA ILE A 329 7.46 -5.84 0.70
C ILE A 329 7.91 -7.30 0.61
N THR A 330 9.09 -7.61 1.16
CA THR A 330 9.64 -8.99 1.10
C THR A 330 9.41 -9.81 2.37
N TYR A 331 8.92 -9.17 3.43
CA TYR A 331 8.41 -9.85 4.62
C TYR A 331 7.37 -8.95 5.29
N SER A 332 6.14 -9.44 5.45
CA SER A 332 5.10 -8.69 6.12
C SER A 332 4.32 -9.54 7.10
N ALA A 333 4.22 -9.13 8.36
CA ALA A 333 3.34 -9.81 9.32
C ALA A 333 2.70 -8.79 10.26
N THR A 334 1.43 -9.00 10.60
CA THR A 334 0.65 -8.13 11.50
C THR A 334 0.63 -6.67 11.01
N THR A 335 0.36 -6.46 9.73
CA THR A 335 0.42 -5.13 9.10
C THR A 335 -0.94 -4.66 8.60
N ASP A 336 -1.12 -3.34 8.57
CA ASP A 336 -2.32 -2.69 8.08
C ASP A 336 -2.00 -1.64 7.02
N PHE A 337 -2.70 -1.72 5.89
CA PHE A 337 -2.65 -0.76 4.79
C PHE A 337 -4.04 -0.16 4.65
N ASP A 338 -4.20 1.14 4.92
CA ASP A 338 -5.51 1.79 4.88
C ASP A 338 -5.51 3.10 4.10
N ASN A 339 -6.45 3.29 3.18
CA ASN A 339 -6.62 4.53 2.42
C ASN A 339 -5.33 4.95 1.68
N ILE A 340 -4.87 4.09 0.77
CA ILE A 340 -3.64 4.28 -0.02
C ILE A 340 -3.99 4.30 -1.51
N TYR A 341 -3.44 5.26 -2.25
CA TYR A 341 -3.61 5.39 -3.69
C TYR A 341 -2.28 5.13 -4.40
N VAL A 342 -2.15 3.99 -5.06
CA VAL A 342 -0.96 3.61 -5.82
C VAL A 342 -1.23 3.76 -7.31
N LEU A 343 -0.53 4.68 -7.95
CA LEU A 343 -0.80 5.14 -9.31
C LEU A 343 0.47 5.05 -10.16
N ASN A 344 0.36 4.43 -11.34
CA ASN A 344 1.39 4.54 -12.37
C ASN A 344 1.17 5.82 -13.21
N SER A 345 2.17 6.31 -13.95
CA SER A 345 2.04 7.38 -14.95
C SER A 345 0.85 7.22 -15.91
N ASP A 346 0.50 5.97 -16.24
CA ASP A 346 -0.60 5.60 -17.14
C ASP A 346 -1.93 5.29 -16.43
N PHE A 347 -2.14 5.78 -15.19
CA PHE A 347 -3.34 5.49 -14.39
C PHE A 347 -4.67 5.94 -15.04
N ALA A 348 -4.60 6.82 -16.04
CA ALA A 348 -5.77 7.32 -16.77
C ALA A 348 -5.80 6.86 -18.24
N THR A 349 -4.76 6.14 -18.71
CA THR A 349 -4.66 5.68 -20.10
C THR A 349 -5.37 4.34 -20.24
N PRO A 350 -6.52 4.24 -20.94
CA PRO A 350 -7.15 2.95 -21.20
C PRO A 350 -6.40 2.18 -22.29
N VAL A 351 -6.47 0.84 -22.28
CA VAL A 351 -6.00 -0.04 -23.38
C VAL A 351 -4.47 -0.05 -23.58
N LEU A 352 -3.72 -0.38 -22.53
CA LEU A 352 -2.28 -0.65 -22.64
C LEU A 352 -1.98 -2.16 -22.57
N GLY A 353 -2.83 -2.95 -21.92
CA GLY A 353 -2.64 -4.39 -21.76
C GLY A 353 -1.25 -4.76 -21.27
N LEU A 354 -0.61 -5.71 -21.96
CA LEU A 354 0.71 -6.24 -21.59
C LEU A 354 1.86 -5.24 -21.74
N ALA A 355 1.64 -4.04 -22.28
CA ALA A 355 2.66 -2.99 -22.30
C ALA A 355 2.88 -2.36 -20.92
N ARG A 356 1.93 -2.56 -19.98
CA ARG A 356 2.11 -2.15 -18.59
C ARG A 356 3.18 -3.00 -17.91
N THR A 357 3.80 -2.45 -16.88
CA THR A 357 4.82 -3.13 -16.07
C THR A 357 4.50 -2.99 -14.58
N GLY A 358 5.27 -3.70 -13.76
CA GLY A 358 5.19 -3.62 -12.30
C GLY A 358 3.88 -4.11 -11.68
N ALA A 359 3.87 -4.14 -10.36
CA ALA A 359 2.68 -4.30 -9.54
C ALA A 359 2.41 -3.01 -8.76
N GLY A 360 1.15 -2.66 -8.53
CA GLY A 360 0.86 -1.55 -7.61
C GLY A 360 1.28 -1.91 -6.19
N VAL A 361 0.85 -3.07 -5.70
CA VAL A 361 1.30 -3.61 -4.41
C VAL A 361 1.81 -5.03 -4.61
N ARG A 362 3.07 -5.28 -4.23
CA ARG A 362 3.69 -6.61 -4.20
C ARG A 362 4.10 -6.96 -2.77
N VAL A 363 3.60 -8.08 -2.28
CA VAL A 363 4.01 -8.67 -0.99
C VAL A 363 4.58 -10.05 -1.26
N ALA A 364 5.89 -10.12 -1.50
CA ALA A 364 6.61 -11.34 -1.85
C ALA A 364 7.28 -11.95 -0.62
N THR A 365 6.47 -12.49 0.30
CA THR A 365 6.97 -12.90 1.62
C THR A 365 8.02 -14.01 1.55
N SER A 366 9.20 -13.74 2.10
CA SER A 366 10.34 -14.64 2.15
C SER A 366 10.22 -15.67 3.28
N HIS A 367 9.35 -15.42 4.24
CA HIS A 367 9.13 -16.25 5.43
C HIS A 367 7.64 -16.44 5.68
N ASP A 368 7.28 -17.47 6.43
CA ASP A 368 5.90 -17.67 6.85
C ASP A 368 5.44 -16.48 7.73
N SER A 369 4.34 -15.86 7.33
CA SER A 369 3.85 -14.62 7.93
C SER A 369 2.32 -14.53 7.85
N GLY A 370 1.68 -13.59 8.55
CA GLY A 370 0.24 -13.50 8.46
C GLY A 370 -0.36 -12.28 9.14
N LEU A 371 -1.69 -12.22 9.14
CA LEU A 371 -2.48 -11.10 9.67
C LEU A 371 -2.17 -9.78 8.95
N VAL A 372 -1.95 -9.85 7.64
CA VAL A 372 -1.77 -8.71 6.75
C VAL A 372 -3.13 -8.26 6.24
N THR A 373 -3.44 -6.97 6.38
CA THR A 373 -4.71 -6.38 5.94
C THR A 373 -4.47 -5.24 4.96
N LEU A 374 -5.09 -5.31 3.80
CA LEU A 374 -5.18 -4.23 2.83
C LEU A 374 -6.64 -3.79 2.77
N ARG A 375 -6.92 -2.54 3.12
CA ARG A 375 -8.26 -1.96 3.12
C ARG A 375 -8.27 -0.60 2.41
N LYS A 376 -9.22 -0.39 1.50
CA LYS A 376 -9.31 0.88 0.72
C LYS A 376 -7.98 1.25 0.05
N VAL A 377 -7.30 0.25 -0.49
CA VAL A 377 -6.08 0.43 -1.28
C VAL A 377 -6.46 0.43 -2.75
N THR A 378 -6.02 1.46 -3.48
CA THR A 378 -6.22 1.59 -4.92
C THR A 378 -4.92 1.29 -5.65
N SER A 379 -5.01 0.48 -6.71
CA SER A 379 -3.92 0.23 -7.65
C SER A 379 -4.38 0.54 -9.07
N ARG A 380 -3.71 1.52 -9.71
CA ARG A 380 -4.07 1.97 -11.05
C ARG A 380 -2.88 2.08 -11.99
N GLY A 381 -3.06 1.57 -13.21
CA GLY A 381 -2.13 1.77 -14.31
C GLY A 381 -0.99 0.73 -14.41
N PHE A 382 -0.97 -0.28 -13.54
CA PHE A 382 0.08 -1.32 -13.48
C PHE A 382 -0.25 -2.55 -14.32
N LEU A 383 0.76 -3.41 -14.58
CA LEU A 383 0.51 -4.73 -15.16
C LEU A 383 -0.37 -5.55 -14.22
N THR A 384 -0.02 -5.53 -12.92
CA THR A 384 -0.75 -6.24 -11.88
C THR A 384 -1.20 -5.26 -10.79
N GLY A 385 -2.46 -5.34 -10.37
CA GLY A 385 -2.99 -4.53 -9.29
C GLY A 385 -2.31 -4.88 -7.96
N PHE A 386 -2.49 -6.13 -7.54
CA PHE A 386 -1.94 -6.72 -6.33
C PHE A 386 -1.29 -8.07 -6.64
N ASP A 387 -0.05 -8.25 -6.21
CA ASP A 387 0.75 -9.47 -6.40
C ASP A 387 1.20 -9.99 -5.03
N ILE A 388 0.45 -10.95 -4.47
CA ILE A 388 0.62 -11.37 -3.07
C ILE A 388 1.08 -12.83 -2.99
N GLY A 389 2.18 -13.02 -2.27
CA GLY A 389 2.88 -14.28 -2.04
C GLY A 389 3.96 -14.55 -3.10
N GLY A 390 4.22 -15.83 -3.40
CA GLY A 390 5.18 -16.23 -4.43
C GLY A 390 6.66 -16.20 -4.01
N GLY A 391 6.95 -15.73 -2.80
CA GLY A 391 8.25 -15.89 -2.17
C GLY A 391 8.46 -17.29 -1.59
N SER A 392 9.52 -17.47 -0.78
CA SER A 392 9.81 -18.75 -0.11
C SER A 392 8.87 -19.07 1.07
N GLY A 393 8.15 -18.07 1.58
CA GLY A 393 7.20 -18.21 2.68
C GLY A 393 5.74 -18.25 2.24
N ALA A 394 4.85 -18.59 3.17
CA ALA A 394 3.41 -18.52 3.00
C ALA A 394 2.76 -17.39 3.81
N GLU A 395 1.83 -16.65 3.20
CA GLU A 395 1.04 -15.62 3.87
C GLU A 395 -0.27 -16.21 4.43
N TYR A 396 -0.42 -16.25 5.75
CA TYR A 396 -1.56 -16.78 6.48
C TYR A 396 -2.57 -15.66 6.78
N THR A 397 -3.86 -15.90 6.56
CA THR A 397 -4.95 -14.99 6.98
C THR A 397 -4.84 -13.56 6.43
N LEU A 398 -4.32 -13.43 5.20
CA LEU A 398 -4.33 -12.17 4.43
C LEU A 398 -5.77 -11.70 4.19
N THR A 399 -6.05 -10.41 4.34
CA THR A 399 -7.31 -9.80 3.92
C THR A 399 -7.07 -8.67 2.94
N ILE A 400 -7.74 -8.70 1.78
CA ILE A 400 -7.82 -7.62 0.81
C ILE A 400 -9.29 -7.21 0.72
N SER A 401 -9.62 -6.00 1.19
CA SER A 401 -11.01 -5.58 1.36
C SER A 401 -11.26 -4.15 0.87
N GLU A 402 -12.38 -3.92 0.19
CA GLU A 402 -12.76 -2.58 -0.30
C GLU A 402 -11.67 -1.92 -1.17
N CYS A 403 -10.86 -2.74 -1.85
CA CYS A 403 -9.75 -2.27 -2.69
C CYS A 403 -10.19 -2.05 -4.13
N GLU A 404 -9.40 -1.27 -4.88
CA GLU A 404 -9.63 -1.00 -6.30
C GLU A 404 -8.44 -1.48 -7.15
N CYS A 405 -8.75 -2.19 -8.24
CA CYS A 405 -7.85 -2.43 -9.36
C CYS A 405 -8.44 -1.77 -10.61
N SER A 406 -7.91 -0.65 -11.07
CA SER A 406 -8.43 0.00 -12.28
C SER A 406 -7.35 0.21 -13.33
N THR A 407 -7.70 0.02 -14.61
CA THR A 407 -6.74 0.14 -15.72
C THR A 407 -5.49 -0.71 -15.48
N VAL A 408 -5.70 -1.96 -15.08
CA VAL A 408 -4.65 -2.98 -14.90
C VAL A 408 -4.87 -4.14 -15.86
N THR A 409 -3.83 -4.91 -16.18
CA THR A 409 -4.03 -6.15 -16.95
C THR A 409 -4.51 -7.28 -16.05
N ASN A 410 -3.84 -7.46 -14.92
CA ASN A 410 -4.20 -8.42 -13.90
C ASN A 410 -4.67 -7.68 -12.65
N GLY A 411 -5.79 -8.07 -12.05
CA GLY A 411 -6.27 -7.49 -10.80
C GLY A 411 -5.45 -8.00 -9.61
N ILE A 412 -5.91 -9.07 -8.98
CA ILE A 412 -5.28 -9.66 -7.79
C ILE A 412 -4.71 -11.02 -8.15
N LEU A 413 -3.41 -11.22 -7.93
CA LEU A 413 -2.73 -12.51 -8.06
C LEU A 413 -2.34 -13.01 -6.68
N LEU A 414 -2.82 -14.20 -6.30
CA LEU A 414 -2.42 -14.88 -5.08
C LEU A 414 -1.56 -16.10 -5.41
N SER A 415 -0.46 -16.28 -4.69
CA SER A 415 0.36 -17.47 -4.79
C SER A 415 0.94 -17.89 -3.44
N GLY A 416 0.70 -19.14 -3.01
CA GLY A 416 1.24 -19.63 -1.74
C GLY A 416 0.63 -19.00 -0.48
N THR A 417 -0.50 -18.30 -0.61
CA THR A 417 -1.27 -17.76 0.53
C THR A 417 -2.14 -18.85 1.16
N LYS A 418 -2.55 -18.69 2.42
CA LYS A 418 -3.37 -19.65 3.18
C LYS A 418 -4.46 -18.93 3.98
N GLY A 419 -5.73 -19.25 3.70
CA GLY A 419 -6.87 -18.61 4.35
C GLY A 419 -7.02 -17.13 3.96
N ALA A 420 -6.60 -16.77 2.74
CA ALA A 420 -6.74 -15.40 2.25
C ALA A 420 -8.22 -15.04 2.03
N ILE A 421 -8.60 -13.80 2.31
CA ILE A 421 -9.94 -13.25 2.09
C ILE A 421 -9.82 -12.08 1.12
N ILE A 422 -10.56 -12.14 0.01
CA ILE A 422 -10.70 -11.05 -0.96
C ILE A 422 -12.16 -10.65 -0.98
N GLU A 423 -12.48 -9.46 -0.47
CA GLU A 423 -13.87 -9.02 -0.38
C GLU A 423 -14.17 -7.58 -0.81
N LYS A 424 -15.33 -7.38 -1.43
CA LYS A 424 -15.85 -6.06 -1.79
C LYS A 424 -14.89 -5.21 -2.63
N CYS A 425 -14.00 -5.86 -3.39
CA CYS A 425 -13.09 -5.17 -4.28
C CYS A 425 -13.77 -4.78 -5.59
N TYR A 426 -13.32 -3.68 -6.17
CA TYR A 426 -13.74 -3.19 -7.49
C TYR A 426 -12.61 -3.39 -8.50
N MET A 427 -12.91 -3.98 -9.67
CA MET A 427 -11.92 -4.24 -10.71
C MET A 427 -12.42 -3.81 -12.08
N GLU A 428 -11.64 -3.01 -12.81
CA GLU A 428 -11.94 -2.59 -14.18
C GLU A 428 -10.70 -2.42 -15.07
N GLY A 429 -10.93 -2.32 -16.38
CA GLY A 429 -9.85 -2.03 -17.34
C GLY A 429 -8.89 -3.17 -17.59
N GLY A 430 -9.33 -4.42 -17.39
CA GLY A 430 -8.53 -5.65 -17.41
C GLY A 430 -7.71 -5.96 -18.66
N ASP A 431 -7.95 -5.27 -19.79
CA ASP A 431 -7.24 -5.41 -21.08
C ASP A 431 -6.96 -6.86 -21.55
N GLY A 432 -7.69 -7.84 -21.04
CA GLY A 432 -7.54 -9.26 -21.35
C GLY A 432 -6.70 -10.11 -20.43
N GLY A 433 -6.26 -9.60 -19.29
CA GLY A 433 -5.68 -10.44 -18.24
C GLY A 433 -6.75 -11.06 -17.35
N ILE A 434 -6.41 -11.22 -16.07
CA ILE A 434 -7.20 -11.96 -15.08
C ILE A 434 -7.67 -11.01 -13.99
N GLY A 435 -8.95 -11.04 -13.61
CA GLY A 435 -9.46 -10.24 -12.50
C GLY A 435 -8.86 -10.70 -11.17
N ILE A 436 -9.08 -11.96 -10.81
CA ILE A 436 -8.50 -12.60 -9.62
C ILE A 436 -7.91 -13.95 -10.00
N GLN A 437 -6.64 -14.18 -9.70
CA GLN A 437 -6.00 -15.50 -9.79
C GLN A 437 -5.77 -16.06 -8.38
N ASP A 438 -6.39 -17.21 -8.10
CA ASP A 438 -6.28 -17.94 -6.85
C ASP A 438 -5.37 -19.17 -6.99
N ALA A 439 -4.12 -19.00 -6.57
CA ALA A 439 -3.21 -20.11 -6.27
C ALA A 439 -2.86 -20.19 -4.77
N GLY A 440 -3.80 -19.77 -3.90
CA GLY A 440 -3.74 -19.94 -2.45
C GLY A 440 -4.50 -21.18 -1.97
N ASP A 441 -4.32 -21.55 -0.70
CA ASP A 441 -5.07 -22.60 -0.02
C ASP A 441 -6.18 -21.97 0.85
N TYR A 442 -7.39 -22.53 0.81
CA TYR A 442 -8.55 -22.13 1.62
C TYR A 442 -8.95 -20.65 1.43
N THR A 443 -8.77 -20.11 0.23
CA THR A 443 -9.09 -18.73 -0.12
C THR A 443 -10.60 -18.49 -0.14
N SER A 444 -11.05 -17.32 0.35
CA SER A 444 -12.42 -16.83 0.22
C SER A 444 -12.47 -15.60 -0.67
N ILE A 445 -13.15 -15.69 -1.81
CA ILE A 445 -13.31 -14.61 -2.80
C ILE A 445 -14.79 -14.23 -2.82
N VAL A 446 -15.15 -13.15 -2.12
CA VAL A 446 -16.54 -12.84 -1.81
C VAL A 446 -16.98 -11.41 -2.14
N HIS A 447 -18.16 -11.26 -2.73
CA HIS A 447 -18.79 -9.94 -2.95
C HIS A 447 -17.97 -8.93 -3.78
N ASN A 448 -17.11 -9.41 -4.69
CA ASN A 448 -16.32 -8.52 -5.55
C ASN A 448 -17.11 -8.08 -6.78
N TYR A 449 -16.84 -6.88 -7.29
CA TYR A 449 -17.35 -6.38 -8.56
C TYR A 449 -16.24 -6.37 -9.61
N ILE A 450 -16.32 -7.28 -10.58
CA ILE A 450 -15.38 -7.42 -11.69
C ILE A 450 -16.07 -6.94 -12.97
N ALA A 451 -15.70 -5.75 -13.42
CA ALA A 451 -16.21 -5.15 -14.64
C ALA A 451 -15.65 -5.85 -15.90
N ARG A 452 -16.18 -5.47 -17.06
CA ARG A 452 -15.75 -5.99 -18.36
C ARG A 452 -14.27 -5.66 -18.65
N GLY A 453 -13.62 -6.51 -19.43
CA GLY A 453 -12.28 -6.26 -19.98
C GLY A 453 -11.34 -7.45 -19.80
N PHE A 454 -11.46 -8.16 -18.67
CA PHE A 454 -10.67 -9.34 -18.36
C PHE A 454 -11.01 -10.53 -19.27
N ALA A 455 -10.02 -11.36 -19.59
CA ALA A 455 -10.24 -12.63 -20.26
C ALA A 455 -10.78 -13.69 -19.30
N VAL A 456 -10.37 -13.63 -18.03
CA VAL A 456 -10.91 -14.47 -16.96
C VAL A 456 -11.27 -13.59 -15.78
N GLY A 457 -12.51 -13.65 -15.29
CA GLY A 457 -12.93 -12.92 -14.09
C GLY A 457 -12.22 -13.46 -12.85
N ILE A 458 -12.46 -14.73 -12.52
CA ILE A 458 -11.80 -15.44 -11.41
C ILE A 458 -11.19 -16.73 -11.96
N ASP A 459 -9.88 -16.90 -11.81
CA ASP A 459 -9.14 -18.12 -12.12
C ASP A 459 -8.74 -18.85 -10.83
N ALA A 460 -9.36 -19.98 -10.56
CA ALA A 460 -9.03 -20.90 -9.48
C ALA A 460 -8.63 -22.28 -10.06
N THR A 461 -7.85 -22.30 -11.14
CA THR A 461 -7.42 -23.52 -11.84
C THR A 461 -6.15 -24.16 -11.27
N ALA A 462 -5.45 -23.51 -10.34
CA ALA A 462 -4.28 -24.06 -9.69
C ALA A 462 -4.62 -25.40 -9.01
N THR A 463 -4.15 -26.52 -9.56
CA THR A 463 -4.53 -27.87 -9.07
C THR A 463 -3.89 -28.23 -7.73
N THR A 464 -2.86 -27.49 -7.32
CA THR A 464 -2.20 -27.62 -6.02
C THR A 464 -2.94 -26.89 -4.89
N SER A 465 -3.83 -25.95 -5.23
CA SER A 465 -4.60 -25.18 -4.24
C SER A 465 -5.62 -26.05 -3.50
N LYS A 466 -5.68 -25.85 -2.18
CA LYS A 466 -6.55 -26.62 -1.28
C LYS A 466 -7.78 -25.85 -0.91
N GLY A 467 -8.85 -26.08 -1.66
CA GLY A 467 -10.16 -25.52 -1.36
C GLY A 467 -10.22 -24.01 -1.56
N SER A 468 -11.37 -23.56 -2.06
CA SER A 468 -11.65 -22.15 -2.26
C SER A 468 -13.16 -21.94 -2.13
N LEU A 469 -13.57 -20.79 -1.60
CA LEU A 469 -14.95 -20.32 -1.62
C LEU A 469 -15.03 -19.12 -2.56
N ILE A 470 -15.82 -19.22 -3.61
CA ILE A 470 -16.08 -18.14 -4.58
C ILE A 470 -17.57 -17.81 -4.47
N GLU A 471 -17.90 -16.69 -3.80
CA GLU A 471 -19.29 -16.40 -3.41
C GLU A 471 -19.74 -14.97 -3.65
N GLY A 472 -20.96 -14.78 -4.18
CA GLY A 472 -21.59 -13.46 -4.17
C GLY A 472 -20.93 -12.42 -5.08
N ASN A 473 -20.04 -12.82 -5.98
CA ASN A 473 -19.32 -11.91 -6.87
C ASN A 473 -20.22 -11.48 -8.05
N LEU A 474 -20.11 -10.23 -8.48
CA LEU A 474 -20.71 -9.72 -9.72
C LEU A 474 -19.63 -9.64 -10.79
N ILE A 475 -19.74 -10.47 -11.83
CA ILE A 475 -18.73 -10.60 -12.88
C ILE A 475 -19.36 -10.30 -14.23
N SER A 476 -18.89 -9.25 -14.90
CA SER A 476 -19.31 -8.89 -16.25
C SER A 476 -18.27 -9.35 -17.27
N THR A 477 -18.63 -10.33 -18.10
CA THR A 477 -17.78 -10.79 -19.21
C THR A 477 -17.68 -9.77 -20.37
N GLY A 478 -18.67 -8.87 -20.46
CA GLY A 478 -18.70 -7.83 -21.49
C GLY A 478 -18.80 -8.38 -22.92
N SER A 479 -18.37 -7.59 -23.91
CA SER A 479 -18.37 -7.97 -25.33
C SER A 479 -17.05 -8.66 -25.76
N ARG A 480 -16.28 -9.21 -24.82
CA ARG A 480 -14.99 -9.83 -25.11
C ARG A 480 -15.21 -11.28 -25.56
N ALA A 481 -14.74 -11.61 -26.75
CA ALA A 481 -14.78 -13.00 -27.21
C ALA A 481 -13.87 -13.89 -26.36
N ASN A 482 -14.27 -15.16 -26.20
CA ASN A 482 -13.51 -16.19 -25.47
C ASN A 482 -13.23 -15.85 -23.99
N SER A 483 -14.02 -14.98 -23.37
CA SER A 483 -13.90 -14.67 -21.95
C SER A 483 -14.53 -15.74 -21.06
N VAL A 484 -14.00 -15.91 -19.85
CA VAL A 484 -14.54 -16.79 -18.81
C VAL A 484 -14.92 -15.96 -17.59
N GLY A 485 -16.11 -16.15 -17.03
CA GLY A 485 -16.48 -15.53 -15.76
C GLY A 485 -15.66 -16.12 -14.61
N ILE A 486 -15.81 -17.42 -14.36
CA ILE A 486 -15.08 -18.19 -13.34
C ILE A 486 -14.49 -19.44 -13.99
N ASP A 487 -13.17 -19.62 -13.94
CA ASP A 487 -12.49 -20.85 -14.34
C ASP A 487 -12.03 -21.57 -13.07
N VAL A 488 -12.49 -22.81 -12.85
CA VAL A 488 -12.20 -23.56 -11.63
C VAL A 488 -11.74 -24.97 -11.96
N ALA A 489 -10.66 -25.39 -11.31
CA ALA A 489 -10.16 -26.75 -11.41
C ALA A 489 -9.95 -27.39 -10.04
N SER A 490 -10.13 -28.71 -10.00
CA SER A 490 -9.71 -29.54 -8.87
C SER A 490 -9.17 -30.87 -9.39
N SER A 491 -7.90 -31.16 -9.13
CA SER A 491 -7.22 -32.37 -9.59
C SER A 491 -6.19 -32.82 -8.57
N ALA A 492 -6.53 -33.78 -7.72
CA ALA A 492 -5.58 -34.54 -6.91
C ALA A 492 -6.15 -35.94 -6.65
N GLY A 493 -5.48 -36.75 -5.80
CA GLY A 493 -5.99 -38.06 -5.41
C GLY A 493 -7.46 -38.00 -4.95
N PHE A 494 -8.31 -38.85 -5.52
CA PHE A 494 -9.76 -38.90 -5.28
C PHE A 494 -10.54 -37.63 -5.66
N GLY A 495 -10.12 -36.89 -6.67
CA GLY A 495 -10.88 -35.75 -7.21
C GLY A 495 -10.43 -34.37 -6.74
N GLY A 496 -9.30 -34.29 -6.04
CA GLY A 496 -8.78 -33.02 -5.54
C GLY A 496 -9.44 -32.53 -4.26
N TYR A 497 -9.17 -31.27 -3.92
CA TYR A 497 -9.73 -30.59 -2.75
C TYR A 497 -11.08 -29.96 -3.10
N ASN A 498 -11.97 -29.85 -2.10
CA ASN A 498 -13.32 -29.33 -2.31
C ASN A 498 -13.28 -27.81 -2.55
N LYS A 499 -13.79 -27.33 -3.68
CA LYS A 499 -14.04 -25.89 -3.91
C LYS A 499 -15.53 -25.62 -4.08
N THR A 500 -15.97 -24.44 -3.66
CA THR A 500 -17.37 -24.02 -3.72
C THR A 500 -17.49 -22.75 -4.54
N VAL A 501 -18.40 -22.75 -5.52
CA VAL A 501 -18.75 -21.60 -6.37
C VAL A 501 -20.25 -21.36 -6.22
N ARG A 502 -20.64 -20.32 -5.48
CA ARG A 502 -22.06 -20.09 -5.18
C ARG A 502 -22.51 -18.65 -5.20
N SER A 503 -23.80 -18.42 -5.47
CA SER A 503 -24.41 -17.10 -5.33
C SER A 503 -23.77 -15.98 -6.19
N ASN A 504 -22.97 -16.31 -7.21
CA ASN A 504 -22.33 -15.31 -8.07
C ASN A 504 -23.31 -14.84 -9.15
N SER A 505 -23.22 -13.58 -9.55
CA SER A 505 -23.96 -13.01 -10.68
C SER A 505 -23.04 -12.84 -11.89
N LEU A 506 -23.31 -13.57 -12.96
CA LEU A 506 -22.51 -13.61 -14.18
C LEU A 506 -23.27 -12.92 -15.31
N VAL A 507 -22.75 -11.78 -15.76
CA VAL A 507 -23.39 -10.95 -16.80
C VAL A 507 -22.71 -11.18 -18.14
N TYR A 508 -23.52 -11.53 -19.14
CA TYR A 508 -23.14 -11.82 -20.52
C TYR A 508 -23.75 -10.79 -21.48
N VAL A 509 -22.96 -10.34 -22.46
CA VAL A 509 -23.46 -9.49 -23.56
C VAL A 509 -23.85 -10.38 -24.74
N GLU A 510 -25.14 -10.32 -25.11
CA GLU A 510 -25.74 -11.10 -26.19
C GLU A 510 -24.95 -11.02 -27.52
N GLY A 511 -24.87 -12.14 -28.23
CA GLY A 511 -24.11 -12.31 -29.47
C GLY A 511 -22.60 -12.53 -29.32
N THR A 512 -22.01 -12.39 -28.13
CA THR A 512 -20.56 -12.58 -27.95
C THR A 512 -20.16 -14.05 -28.05
N ASN A 513 -19.14 -14.36 -28.87
CA ASN A 513 -18.67 -15.72 -29.14
C ASN A 513 -17.70 -16.26 -28.07
N GLY A 514 -17.77 -17.57 -27.81
CA GLY A 514 -16.84 -18.28 -26.95
C GLY A 514 -16.91 -17.91 -25.46
N VAL A 515 -17.94 -17.18 -25.03
CA VAL A 515 -18.04 -16.76 -23.63
C VAL A 515 -18.45 -17.95 -22.77
N THR A 516 -17.74 -18.16 -21.66
CA THR A 516 -18.10 -19.18 -20.67
C THR A 516 -18.44 -18.52 -19.35
N GLY A 517 -19.60 -18.80 -18.76
CA GLY A 517 -19.94 -18.28 -17.43
C GLY A 517 -19.03 -18.92 -16.37
N ILE A 518 -19.18 -20.23 -16.19
CA ILE A 518 -18.33 -21.05 -15.31
C ILE A 518 -17.70 -22.17 -16.14
N ARG A 519 -16.37 -22.24 -16.16
CA ARG A 519 -15.62 -23.35 -16.72
C ARG A 519 -15.11 -24.25 -15.60
N ILE A 520 -15.31 -25.54 -15.77
CA ILE A 520 -14.89 -26.57 -14.81
C ILE A 520 -13.87 -27.47 -15.50
N SER A 521 -12.78 -27.76 -14.82
CA SER A 521 -11.75 -28.68 -15.31
C SER A 521 -11.18 -29.57 -14.20
N GLY A 522 -10.42 -30.59 -14.60
CA GLY A 522 -9.72 -31.51 -13.71
C GLY A 522 -10.22 -32.96 -13.79
N THR A 523 -9.67 -33.83 -12.95
CA THR A 523 -10.01 -35.26 -12.91
C THR A 523 -10.87 -35.55 -11.70
N GLU A 524 -12.12 -35.95 -11.95
CA GLU A 524 -13.17 -36.18 -10.96
C GLU A 524 -13.33 -35.03 -9.93
N PRO A 525 -13.36 -33.77 -10.36
CA PRO A 525 -13.17 -32.63 -9.48
C PRO A 525 -14.22 -32.58 -8.36
N ARG A 526 -13.77 -32.34 -7.12
CA ARG A 526 -14.65 -32.11 -5.96
C ARG A 526 -15.09 -30.66 -5.92
N LEU A 527 -16.27 -30.39 -6.49
CA LEU A 527 -16.78 -29.04 -6.65
C LEU A 527 -18.26 -28.95 -6.28
N SER A 528 -18.63 -27.86 -5.63
CA SER A 528 -20.03 -27.47 -5.40
C SER A 528 -20.31 -26.17 -6.14
N VAL A 529 -21.00 -26.24 -7.27
CA VAL A 529 -21.40 -25.11 -8.12
C VAL A 529 -22.91 -24.95 -8.03
N VAL A 530 -23.40 -23.99 -7.23
CA VAL A 530 -24.83 -23.85 -6.89
C VAL A 530 -25.27 -22.40 -6.80
N ASP A 531 -26.55 -22.11 -7.00
CA ASP A 531 -27.16 -20.79 -6.78
C ASP A 531 -26.50 -19.62 -7.53
N ASN A 532 -25.79 -19.88 -8.63
CA ASN A 532 -25.21 -18.80 -9.45
C ASN A 532 -26.28 -18.26 -10.39
N CYS A 533 -26.36 -16.94 -10.54
CA CYS A 533 -27.27 -16.27 -11.46
C CYS A 533 -26.55 -15.98 -12.78
N PHE A 534 -27.15 -16.36 -13.91
CA PHE A 534 -26.66 -16.02 -15.24
C PHE A 534 -27.61 -15.00 -15.89
N ASP A 535 -27.08 -13.85 -16.29
CA ASP A 535 -27.83 -12.76 -16.91
C ASP A 535 -27.38 -12.55 -18.37
N PRO A 536 -28.28 -12.64 -19.37
CA PRO A 536 -29.70 -12.99 -19.28
C PRO A 536 -29.95 -14.43 -18.81
N ARG A 537 -31.11 -14.63 -18.18
CA ARG A 537 -31.59 -15.95 -17.72
C ARG A 537 -31.82 -16.93 -18.88
N GLY A 538 -32.07 -16.44 -20.09
CA GLY A 538 -32.22 -17.28 -21.28
C GLY A 538 -30.95 -18.03 -21.66
N ASP A 539 -31.00 -18.78 -22.76
CA ASP A 539 -29.80 -19.39 -23.32
C ASP A 539 -28.83 -18.29 -23.79
N TRP A 540 -27.54 -18.48 -23.50
CA TRP A 540 -26.52 -17.57 -24.00
C TRP A 540 -26.22 -17.88 -25.47
N SER A 541 -26.45 -16.89 -26.34
CA SER A 541 -26.21 -16.97 -27.78
C SER A 541 -24.71 -16.92 -28.14
N GLY A 542 -24.35 -17.08 -29.41
CA GLY A 542 -22.95 -16.99 -29.87
C GLY A 542 -22.25 -18.34 -29.97
N THR A 543 -21.35 -18.45 -30.95
CA THR A 543 -20.67 -19.72 -31.26
C THR A 543 -19.75 -20.10 -30.11
N GLY A 544 -19.94 -21.31 -29.58
CA GLY A 544 -19.12 -21.83 -28.48
C GLY A 544 -19.44 -21.26 -27.10
N THR A 545 -20.43 -20.37 -26.99
CA THR A 545 -20.84 -19.75 -25.73
C THR A 545 -21.62 -20.72 -24.86
N LYS A 546 -21.31 -20.76 -23.55
CA LYS A 546 -21.95 -21.65 -22.57
C LYS A 546 -22.06 -20.95 -21.22
N LYS A 547 -23.19 -21.14 -20.52
CA LYS A 547 -23.29 -20.74 -19.10
C LYS A 547 -22.34 -21.54 -18.24
N ILE A 548 -22.35 -22.87 -18.41
CA ILE A 548 -21.48 -23.80 -17.70
C ILE A 548 -20.82 -24.72 -18.71
N GLN A 549 -19.50 -24.79 -18.68
CA GLN A 549 -18.71 -25.70 -19.49
C GLN A 549 -17.94 -26.64 -18.58
N ASP A 550 -18.37 -27.90 -18.54
CA ASP A 550 -17.66 -28.98 -17.86
C ASP A 550 -16.66 -29.64 -18.84
N ASN A 551 -15.38 -29.38 -18.62
CA ASN A 551 -14.25 -30.02 -19.31
C ASN A 551 -13.58 -31.07 -18.41
N SER A 552 -14.17 -31.44 -17.28
CA SER A 552 -13.58 -32.43 -16.38
C SER A 552 -13.56 -33.83 -16.99
N THR A 553 -12.58 -34.63 -16.58
CA THR A 553 -12.54 -36.05 -16.89
C THR A 553 -13.16 -36.85 -15.75
N GLY A 554 -14.01 -37.81 -16.09
CA GLY A 554 -14.74 -38.62 -15.12
C GLY A 554 -15.95 -37.92 -14.47
N GLY A 555 -16.17 -36.62 -14.70
CA GLY A 555 -17.32 -35.86 -14.17
C GLY A 555 -17.15 -35.40 -12.72
N ILE A 556 -17.89 -34.36 -12.34
CA ILE A 556 -17.80 -33.68 -11.05
C ILE A 556 -18.29 -34.58 -9.90
N CYS A 557 -17.63 -34.48 -8.74
CA CYS A 557 -18.07 -35.07 -7.47
C CYS A 557 -18.62 -33.97 -6.55
N GLY A 558 -19.93 -33.69 -6.59
CA GLY A 558 -20.54 -32.69 -5.72
C GLY A 558 -21.89 -32.18 -6.22
N LEU A 559 -22.13 -30.88 -6.07
CA LEU A 559 -23.35 -30.23 -6.55
C LEU A 559 -23.03 -29.45 -7.83
N LEU A 560 -23.89 -29.57 -8.83
CA LEU A 560 -23.76 -28.86 -10.10
C LEU A 560 -25.09 -28.27 -10.50
N GLN A 561 -25.13 -26.94 -10.64
CA GLN A 561 -26.19 -26.25 -11.35
C GLN A 561 -26.12 -26.64 -12.83
N THR A 562 -27.22 -27.11 -13.38
CA THR A 562 -27.33 -27.48 -14.79
C THR A 562 -28.46 -26.70 -15.44
N GLY A 563 -28.28 -26.38 -16.72
CA GLY A 563 -29.30 -25.73 -17.54
C GLY A 563 -29.99 -26.74 -18.46
N ALA A 564 -31.32 -26.77 -18.48
CA ALA A 564 -32.09 -27.43 -19.53
C ALA A 564 -33.34 -26.63 -19.87
N ASN A 565 -33.58 -26.39 -21.16
CA ASN A 565 -34.77 -25.68 -21.67
C ASN A 565 -34.99 -24.31 -20.98
N GLY A 566 -33.94 -23.50 -20.86
CA GLY A 566 -34.00 -22.18 -20.19
C GLY A 566 -34.27 -22.22 -18.68
N SER A 567 -34.27 -23.39 -18.05
CA SER A 567 -34.37 -23.56 -16.61
C SER A 567 -33.03 -23.99 -16.01
N GLU A 568 -32.72 -23.46 -14.83
CA GLU A 568 -31.51 -23.79 -14.06
C GLU A 568 -31.94 -24.56 -12.80
N PHE A 569 -31.31 -25.70 -12.55
CA PHE A 569 -31.60 -26.53 -11.37
C PHE A 569 -30.33 -27.19 -10.86
N VAL A 570 -30.26 -27.40 -9.55
CA VAL A 570 -29.13 -28.07 -8.90
C VAL A 570 -29.26 -29.58 -9.05
N THR A 571 -28.19 -30.23 -9.48
CA THR A 571 -28.05 -31.68 -9.54
C THR A 571 -26.99 -32.13 -8.55
N VAL A 572 -27.17 -33.31 -7.97
CA VAL A 572 -26.14 -33.96 -7.18
C VAL A 572 -25.43 -34.95 -8.10
N THR A 573 -24.19 -34.66 -8.48
CA THR A 573 -23.42 -35.51 -9.39
C THR A 573 -22.76 -36.64 -8.61
N LYS A 574 -22.77 -37.85 -9.17
CA LYS A 574 -22.19 -39.07 -8.56
C LYS A 574 -22.67 -39.40 -7.14
N SER A 575 -23.87 -38.96 -6.77
CA SER A 575 -24.52 -39.33 -5.51
C SER A 575 -25.52 -40.48 -5.70
N ALA A 576 -25.94 -41.08 -4.59
CA ALA A 576 -26.95 -42.14 -4.58
C ALA A 576 -28.29 -41.69 -5.18
N ILE A 577 -28.57 -40.39 -5.24
CA ILE A 577 -29.78 -39.84 -5.86
C ILE A 577 -29.39 -38.66 -6.75
N ASN A 578 -29.52 -38.82 -8.07
CA ASN A 578 -29.31 -37.75 -9.04
C ASN A 578 -30.58 -37.52 -9.87
N PHE A 579 -31.38 -36.52 -9.52
CA PHE A 579 -32.63 -36.20 -10.23
C PHE A 579 -32.44 -35.67 -11.67
N TYR A 580 -31.21 -35.65 -12.20
CA TYR A 580 -30.95 -35.36 -13.59
C TYR A 580 -31.61 -36.40 -14.53
N LYS A 581 -32.42 -35.90 -15.46
CA LYS A 581 -32.94 -36.67 -16.59
C LYS A 581 -31.89 -36.74 -17.68
N ALA A 582 -31.44 -37.94 -18.01
CA ALA A 582 -30.52 -38.13 -19.12
C ALA A 582 -31.16 -37.63 -20.44
N ASN A 583 -30.43 -36.80 -21.18
CA ASN A 583 -30.89 -36.27 -22.47
C ASN A 583 -30.96 -37.34 -23.56
N THR A 584 -30.12 -38.37 -23.46
CA THR A 584 -30.09 -39.51 -24.40
C THR A 584 -30.99 -40.63 -23.87
N ALA A 585 -31.95 -41.06 -24.68
CA ALA A 585 -32.75 -42.25 -24.37
C ALA A 585 -31.86 -43.50 -24.43
N LEU A 586 -32.07 -44.41 -23.48
CA LEU A 586 -31.49 -45.75 -23.51
C LEU A 586 -32.21 -46.57 -24.58
N THR A 587 -31.43 -47.25 -25.42
CA THR A 587 -31.94 -48.05 -26.55
C THR A 587 -31.33 -49.45 -26.52
N GLU A 588 -31.78 -50.34 -27.39
CA GLU A 588 -31.19 -51.67 -27.57
C GLU A 588 -29.70 -51.63 -27.91
N ALA A 589 -29.21 -50.54 -28.51
CA ALA A 589 -27.78 -50.35 -28.79
C ALA A 589 -26.93 -50.23 -27.52
N GLY A 590 -27.53 -49.84 -26.39
CA GLY A 590 -26.87 -49.79 -25.08
C GLY A 590 -26.81 -51.14 -24.37
N VAL A 591 -27.38 -52.20 -24.96
CA VAL A 591 -27.39 -53.55 -24.37
C VAL A 591 -26.25 -54.38 -24.95
N SER A 592 -25.25 -54.72 -24.14
CA SER A 592 -24.13 -55.57 -24.51
C SER A 592 -24.08 -56.79 -23.61
N GLY A 593 -24.03 -58.01 -24.18
CA GLY A 593 -24.06 -59.24 -23.37
C GLY A 593 -25.29 -59.37 -22.47
N SER A 594 -26.44 -58.78 -22.87
CA SER A 594 -27.65 -58.62 -22.05
C SER A 594 -27.54 -57.67 -20.85
N ALA A 595 -26.45 -56.92 -20.72
CA ALA A 595 -26.31 -55.85 -19.73
C ALA A 595 -26.65 -54.50 -20.36
N LEU A 596 -27.60 -53.75 -19.78
CA LEU A 596 -27.90 -52.38 -20.22
C LEU A 596 -26.92 -51.41 -19.56
N ALA A 597 -26.13 -50.71 -20.37
CA ALA A 597 -25.24 -49.66 -19.88
C ALA A 597 -26.06 -48.46 -19.38
N LEU A 598 -25.84 -48.07 -18.13
CA LEU A 598 -26.46 -46.90 -17.51
C LEU A 598 -25.44 -45.75 -17.47
N PRO A 599 -25.67 -44.65 -18.23
CA PRO A 599 -24.84 -43.46 -18.12
C PRO A 599 -25.10 -42.73 -16.80
N ASP A 600 -24.49 -41.56 -16.60
CA ASP A 600 -24.72 -40.75 -15.41
C ASP A 600 -26.17 -40.25 -15.31
N GLY A 601 -26.76 -40.34 -14.11
CA GLY A 601 -28.11 -39.89 -13.80
C GLY A 601 -28.93 -40.94 -13.03
N SER A 602 -30.12 -40.53 -12.58
CA SER A 602 -31.10 -41.43 -11.97
C SER A 602 -32.43 -41.46 -12.72
N TYR A 603 -32.64 -40.70 -13.79
CA TYR A 603 -33.86 -40.79 -14.60
C TYR A 603 -33.54 -41.01 -16.06
N PHE A 604 -34.00 -42.13 -16.62
CA PHE A 604 -33.76 -42.53 -17.99
C PHE A 604 -35.07 -42.78 -18.73
N ARG A 605 -35.16 -42.30 -19.97
CA ARG A 605 -36.14 -42.82 -20.94
C ARG A 605 -35.52 -44.02 -21.62
N ALA A 606 -36.28 -45.10 -21.78
CA ALA A 606 -35.84 -46.31 -22.43
C ALA A 606 -36.82 -46.72 -23.52
N ALA A 607 -36.34 -46.85 -24.75
CA ALA A 607 -37.15 -47.24 -25.89
C ALA A 607 -36.32 -48.13 -26.79
N ALA A 608 -36.85 -49.29 -27.16
CA ALA A 608 -36.21 -50.17 -28.13
C ALA A 608 -37.03 -50.27 -29.41
N THR A 609 -36.40 -50.34 -30.57
CA THR A 609 -37.10 -50.55 -31.84
C THR A 609 -37.37 -52.04 -32.10
N THR A 610 -36.53 -52.91 -31.55
CA THR A 610 -36.71 -54.37 -31.57
C THR A 610 -36.74 -54.94 -30.16
N PRO A 611 -37.42 -56.08 -29.93
CA PRO A 611 -37.44 -56.71 -28.61
C PRO A 611 -36.03 -57.02 -28.09
N VAL A 612 -35.70 -56.49 -26.91
CA VAL A 612 -34.43 -56.71 -26.22
C VAL A 612 -34.68 -57.09 -24.76
N THR A 613 -33.92 -58.06 -24.28
CA THR A 613 -33.97 -58.50 -22.87
C THR A 613 -32.72 -58.00 -22.14
N VAL A 614 -32.95 -57.29 -21.05
CA VAL A 614 -31.93 -56.78 -20.14
C VAL A 614 -31.88 -57.70 -18.91
N ASN A 615 -30.81 -58.48 -18.81
CA ASN A 615 -30.58 -59.43 -17.72
C ASN A 615 -29.80 -58.83 -16.56
N SER A 616 -29.10 -57.73 -16.79
CA SER A 616 -28.35 -56.99 -15.78
C SER A 616 -28.20 -55.52 -16.20
N PHE A 617 -27.76 -54.68 -15.27
CA PHE A 617 -27.36 -53.32 -15.56
C PHE A 617 -25.83 -53.20 -15.45
N ASP A 618 -25.23 -52.37 -16.28
CA ASP A 618 -23.84 -51.94 -16.11
C ASP A 618 -23.82 -50.46 -15.78
N ALA A 619 -23.69 -50.14 -14.50
CA ALA A 619 -23.53 -48.77 -14.03
C ALA A 619 -22.05 -48.35 -13.91
N GLY A 620 -21.10 -49.20 -14.35
CA GLY A 620 -19.67 -48.93 -14.23
C GLY A 620 -19.24 -48.60 -12.79
N THR A 621 -18.56 -47.47 -12.62
CA THR A 621 -18.15 -46.94 -11.30
C THR A 621 -19.27 -46.24 -10.54
N GLN A 622 -20.43 -46.05 -11.16
CA GLN A 622 -21.58 -45.27 -10.66
C GLN A 622 -22.70 -46.14 -10.09
N ALA A 623 -22.36 -47.30 -9.56
CA ALA A 623 -23.29 -48.12 -8.80
C ALA A 623 -23.54 -47.53 -7.39
N ASN A 624 -24.48 -48.09 -6.65
CA ASN A 624 -25.01 -47.59 -5.38
C ASN A 624 -25.90 -46.33 -5.53
N ARG A 625 -26.83 -46.36 -6.48
CA ARG A 625 -27.75 -45.25 -6.77
C ARG A 625 -29.18 -45.69 -7.11
N LEU A 626 -30.12 -44.80 -6.85
CA LEU A 626 -31.49 -44.86 -7.33
C LEU A 626 -31.52 -44.67 -8.86
N VAL A 627 -32.34 -45.45 -9.56
CA VAL A 627 -32.57 -45.37 -11.01
C VAL A 627 -34.07 -45.47 -11.28
N ILE A 628 -34.60 -44.53 -12.03
CA ILE A 628 -35.96 -44.45 -12.53
C ILE A 628 -35.88 -44.66 -14.03
N LEU A 629 -36.32 -45.83 -14.48
CA LEU A 629 -36.34 -46.23 -15.88
C LEU A 629 -37.76 -46.12 -16.41
N ARG A 630 -38.00 -45.16 -17.30
CA ARG A 630 -39.27 -45.03 -18.02
C ARG A 630 -39.18 -45.77 -19.35
N ALA A 631 -39.72 -46.99 -19.40
CA ALA A 631 -39.86 -47.75 -20.64
C ALA A 631 -41.02 -47.16 -21.46
N GLU A 632 -40.74 -46.73 -22.69
CA GLU A 632 -41.71 -46.04 -23.54
C GLU A 632 -42.55 -46.98 -24.40
N ASN A 633 -42.10 -48.22 -24.59
CA ASN A 633 -42.76 -49.23 -25.38
C ASN A 633 -42.52 -50.64 -24.80
N ALA A 634 -43.15 -51.64 -25.40
CA ALA A 634 -43.07 -53.04 -24.97
C ALA A 634 -41.85 -53.81 -25.51
N ASN A 635 -40.91 -53.12 -26.15
CA ASN A 635 -39.75 -53.77 -26.77
C ASN A 635 -38.56 -53.91 -25.82
N MET A 636 -38.59 -53.31 -24.62
CA MET A 636 -37.52 -53.49 -23.63
C MET A 636 -38.05 -54.26 -22.43
N THR A 637 -37.52 -55.48 -22.24
CA THR A 637 -37.86 -56.37 -21.14
C THR A 637 -36.71 -56.40 -20.13
N ILE A 638 -36.94 -55.90 -18.92
CA ILE A 638 -36.03 -56.12 -17.79
C ILE A 638 -36.38 -57.47 -17.17
N ALA A 639 -35.53 -58.47 -17.39
CA ALA A 639 -35.75 -59.81 -16.89
C ALA A 639 -35.48 -59.87 -15.38
N ALA A 640 -36.28 -60.65 -14.65
CA ALA A 640 -35.99 -61.02 -13.28
C ALA A 640 -34.89 -62.09 -13.28
N THR A 641 -33.70 -61.73 -12.77
CA THR A 641 -32.50 -62.57 -12.84
C THR A 641 -31.78 -62.61 -11.49
N ALA A 642 -30.61 -63.25 -11.45
CA ALA A 642 -29.75 -63.18 -10.28
C ALA A 642 -29.30 -61.73 -9.99
N GLN A 643 -29.04 -60.93 -11.02
CA GLN A 643 -28.61 -59.53 -10.93
C GLN A 643 -29.78 -58.55 -10.86
N ASN A 644 -30.93 -58.85 -11.46
CA ASN A 644 -32.13 -58.02 -11.40
C ASN A 644 -33.15 -58.62 -10.42
N LYS A 645 -33.08 -58.18 -9.17
CA LYS A 645 -34.00 -58.56 -8.08
C LYS A 645 -35.32 -57.80 -8.21
N LEU A 646 -36.15 -58.26 -9.13
CA LEU A 646 -37.48 -57.71 -9.36
C LEU A 646 -38.52 -58.33 -8.41
N ASN A 647 -39.50 -57.52 -7.99
CA ASN A 647 -40.55 -57.95 -7.06
C ASN A 647 -41.33 -59.15 -7.63
N GLY A 648 -41.51 -60.18 -6.79
CA GLY A 648 -42.17 -61.44 -7.16
C GLY A 648 -41.40 -62.29 -8.18
N GLY A 649 -40.17 -61.94 -8.56
CA GLY A 649 -39.43 -62.64 -9.62
C GLY A 649 -40.07 -62.48 -11.01
N VAL A 650 -40.86 -61.43 -11.20
CA VAL A 650 -41.61 -61.19 -12.44
C VAL A 650 -40.88 -60.16 -13.30
N ASN A 651 -40.63 -60.50 -14.57
CA ASN A 651 -40.07 -59.59 -15.58
C ASN A 651 -40.88 -58.29 -15.65
N PHE A 652 -40.21 -57.19 -15.97
CA PHE A 652 -40.86 -55.94 -16.34
C PHE A 652 -40.73 -55.75 -17.85
N THR A 653 -41.85 -55.77 -18.57
CA THR A 653 -41.91 -55.43 -20.00
C THR A 653 -42.70 -54.14 -20.11
N GLY A 654 -42.12 -53.11 -20.75
CA GLY A 654 -42.79 -51.81 -20.87
C GLY A 654 -44.11 -51.88 -21.66
N PRO A 655 -44.80 -50.73 -21.83
CA PRO A 655 -44.50 -49.42 -21.27
C PRO A 655 -44.76 -49.32 -19.75
N GLY A 656 -44.02 -48.44 -19.07
CA GLY A 656 -44.14 -48.25 -17.63
C GLY A 656 -42.99 -47.46 -17.01
N VAL A 657 -43.01 -47.26 -15.69
CA VAL A 657 -41.86 -46.79 -14.91
C VAL A 657 -41.41 -47.88 -13.96
N LEU A 658 -40.11 -48.16 -13.94
CA LEU A 658 -39.46 -49.03 -12.98
C LEU A 658 -38.49 -48.20 -12.13
N THR A 659 -38.64 -48.25 -10.80
CA THR A 659 -37.72 -47.61 -9.85
C THR A 659 -36.86 -48.67 -9.19
N LEU A 660 -35.55 -48.55 -9.33
CA LEU A 660 -34.53 -49.52 -8.93
C LEU A 660 -33.50 -48.87 -8.00
N MET A 661 -32.99 -49.60 -7.02
CA MET A 661 -31.69 -49.32 -6.41
C MET A 661 -30.63 -50.18 -7.11
N ILE A 662 -29.62 -49.56 -7.72
CA ILE A 662 -28.49 -50.27 -8.30
C ILE A 662 -27.37 -50.31 -7.28
N GLU A 663 -26.88 -51.47 -6.87
CA GLU A 663 -25.75 -51.64 -5.93
C GLU A 663 -24.63 -52.45 -6.56
N ARG A 664 -23.36 -52.18 -6.19
CA ARG A 664 -22.23 -53.00 -6.62
C ARG A 664 -21.84 -54.00 -5.56
N ILE A 665 -21.97 -55.28 -5.87
CA ILE A 665 -21.59 -56.38 -4.99
C ILE A 665 -20.54 -57.22 -5.73
N GLY A 666 -19.28 -57.05 -5.33
CA GLY A 666 -18.14 -57.62 -6.05
C GLY A 666 -17.95 -57.01 -7.43
N ALA A 667 -17.87 -57.85 -8.47
CA ALA A 667 -17.67 -57.42 -9.85
C ALA A 667 -18.96 -57.05 -10.61
N TYR A 668 -20.14 -57.25 -10.00
CA TYR A 668 -21.44 -57.11 -10.68
C TYR A 668 -22.28 -55.99 -10.07
N SER A 669 -23.11 -55.36 -10.92
CA SER A 669 -24.18 -54.47 -10.46
C SER A 669 -25.47 -55.27 -10.28
N TYR A 670 -26.12 -55.10 -9.14
CA TYR A 670 -27.41 -55.68 -8.81
C TYR A 670 -28.46 -54.58 -8.83
N ALA A 671 -29.61 -54.84 -9.46
CA ALA A 671 -30.76 -53.95 -9.47
C ALA A 671 -31.85 -54.50 -8.55
N PHE A 672 -32.17 -53.78 -7.50
CA PHE A 672 -33.25 -54.09 -6.58
C PHE A 672 -34.46 -53.22 -6.90
N GLU A 673 -35.57 -53.83 -7.24
CA GLU A 673 -36.79 -53.07 -7.47
C GLU A 673 -37.33 -52.47 -6.17
N ILE A 674 -37.61 -51.18 -6.20
CA ILE A 674 -38.31 -50.45 -5.15
C ILE A 674 -39.80 -50.36 -5.48
N SER A 675 -40.12 -50.01 -6.73
CA SER A 675 -41.49 -49.93 -7.22
C SER A 675 -41.56 -50.04 -8.74
N ARG A 676 -42.73 -50.41 -9.26
CA ARG A 676 -43.05 -50.35 -10.68
C ARG A 676 -44.45 -49.80 -10.91
N SER A 677 -44.66 -49.20 -12.07
CA SER A 677 -45.98 -48.85 -12.61
C SER A 677 -46.06 -49.31 -14.06
N ASN A 678 -47.17 -49.92 -14.43
CA ASN A 678 -47.52 -50.21 -15.81
C ASN A 678 -48.63 -49.23 -16.19
N TYR A 679 -48.59 -48.72 -17.41
CA TYR A 679 -49.67 -47.87 -17.93
C TYR A 679 -49.94 -48.17 -19.39
#